data_AF-A0A2E0SCL6-F1
#
_entry.id   AF-A0A2E0SCL6-F1
#
_cell.length_a   1.000
_cell.length_b   1.000
_cell.length_c   1.000
_cell.angle_alpha   90.00
_cell.angle_beta   90.00
_cell.angle_gamma   90.00
#
_symmetry.space_group_name_H-M   'P 1'
#
loop_
_entity.id
_entity.type
_entity.pdbx_description
1 polymer ?
#
loop_
_entity_poly.entity_id
_entity_poly.type
_entity_poly.pdbx_seq_one_letter_code
_entity_poly.pdbx_strand_id
1 'polypeptide(L)'
;MDNETQQIDPRIRGTLQRLRSRIRLYVWIEGLSLATVWLGVMFWLGLAIDYLPVLAGANELSQSVRGGLLVLVGSVLAYILYRFVGQRAFVQFNDRSLALLLERRFDKLQDALVTTVTLKPRQDNQSHDGFSPEMLSETSLLALASIDSINVNEVFNTRLLLKRLALAICLTLSVVLLGLNNASMTSLALKRLYMLSPEKWERKTQIELVGITVIRENFSGFTFGINEQKTFEDSRVKVATGATLRLLVNANGNKDIPGSCVLYYETEDGVSGRRNLNKEGIATNGDQTFVLDDNPLSGITGSLEFEVVGNDHRIGPFFIDVVDSPQIQDVTLDYEYPAYTEKLPFTDQPWIAGRTALPFGTNLRINLEANKPLQQIHISDPLTAQYRAGYLTHQDIRSEKKLELAVLVSSSAPETEPTSLTKDLLAGITNIDGEQLQLSTENGVLCGLDEKGEVLTSGAVIEGFTQDGTRILISLATSETQLIFPVTPLYNDVALTVSLYDQDEIISTDPYVISIGAITDQSPNLDIRLQGIGSAITPNAIIPIKGKVTDDYGVSSSWFNLEPQEGDAMKFPLPIENGEELQTPLDLRAQRAEDESTELKPESTITLSIQANDKYDLEGDPNIGTSSQFSLDIVTDQQLLAILERQELSLRQRYELILAEVQEMRDSLAQVLESSQGTVDSDVGNEPEDNEEDELNAEQKQKREESLRLLRVQRAIVQSQKSNQESLGVAVSFEDIRLQLINNRVDTQDRKDRLKELIADPLKHVSTVEFPDLDDKLLTYEKSLETDNESGDAAAKALTQADVILVQMNAILDNMLELETYNELIDLIRDLITDQEEINEKTKDERKKQVLDLLK
;
A
#
# COMPACT_ATOMS: atom_id res chain seq x y z
N MET A 1 -60.03 79.88 -72.32
CA MET A 1 -59.18 81.08 -72.43
C MET A 1 -58.78 81.45 -71.02
N ASP A 2 -57.57 81.04 -70.67
CA ASP A 2 -56.64 81.60 -69.69
C ASP A 2 -57.23 82.22 -68.41
N ASN A 3 -57.35 81.32 -67.43
CA ASN A 3 -57.31 81.61 -66.00
C ASN A 3 -55.98 82.30 -65.63
N GLU A 4 -55.96 83.63 -65.52
CA GLU A 4 -55.01 84.32 -64.65
C GLU A 4 -55.74 84.78 -63.39
N THR A 5 -55.78 83.90 -62.39
CA THR A 5 -55.98 84.34 -61.01
C THR A 5 -54.79 85.24 -60.67
N GLN A 6 -55.05 86.55 -60.57
CA GLN A 6 -54.05 87.59 -60.28
C GLN A 6 -53.47 87.38 -58.87
N GLN A 7 -52.51 86.47 -58.80
CA GLN A 7 -51.63 86.26 -57.67
C GLN A 7 -50.54 87.35 -57.64
N ILE A 8 -50.04 87.63 -56.45
CA ILE A 8 -48.87 88.45 -56.10
C ILE A 8 -47.84 88.57 -57.26
N ASP A 9 -47.32 89.78 -57.49
CA ASP A 9 -46.36 90.08 -58.56
C ASP A 9 -45.23 89.03 -58.66
N PRO A 10 -44.90 88.53 -59.87
CA PRO A 10 -43.93 87.46 -60.07
C PRO A 10 -42.53 87.79 -59.52
N ARG A 11 -42.14 89.08 -59.42
CA ARG A 11 -40.85 89.49 -58.84
C ARG A 11 -40.82 89.34 -57.32
N ILE A 12 -41.91 89.73 -56.64
CA ILE A 12 -42.08 89.54 -55.19
C ILE A 12 -42.17 88.04 -54.88
N ARG A 13 -42.93 87.29 -55.67
CA ARG A 13 -43.03 85.84 -55.51
C ARG A 13 -41.68 85.15 -55.73
N GLY A 14 -40.93 85.57 -56.75
CA GLY A 14 -39.61 85.02 -57.07
C GLY A 14 -38.57 85.28 -55.97
N THR A 15 -38.57 86.45 -55.36
CA THR A 15 -37.65 86.77 -54.23
C THR A 15 -38.04 86.04 -52.94
N LEU A 16 -39.33 85.94 -52.63
CA LEU A 16 -39.82 85.12 -51.49
C LEU A 16 -39.55 83.62 -51.71
N GLN A 17 -39.69 83.10 -52.93
CA GLN A 17 -39.33 81.72 -53.27
C GLN A 17 -37.82 81.48 -53.17
N ARG A 18 -36.97 82.42 -53.62
CA ARG A 18 -35.50 82.35 -53.47
C ARG A 18 -35.08 82.39 -52.00
N LEU A 19 -35.72 83.23 -51.17
CA LEU A 19 -35.47 83.24 -49.73
C LEU A 19 -35.91 81.91 -49.10
N ARG A 20 -37.10 81.39 -49.44
CA ARG A 20 -37.60 80.10 -48.95
C ARG A 20 -36.65 78.95 -49.29
N SER A 21 -36.18 78.86 -50.53
CA SER A 21 -35.24 77.81 -50.94
C SER A 21 -33.88 77.95 -50.26
N ARG A 22 -33.37 79.17 -50.09
CA ARG A 22 -32.12 79.41 -49.34
C ARG A 22 -32.23 79.14 -47.84
N ILE A 23 -33.35 79.48 -47.19
CA ILE A 23 -33.60 79.12 -45.79
C ILE A 23 -33.58 77.61 -45.63
N ARG A 24 -34.28 76.87 -46.51
CA ARG A 24 -34.27 75.41 -46.48
C ARG A 24 -32.86 74.86 -46.69
N LEU A 25 -32.14 75.34 -47.70
CA LEU A 25 -30.77 74.90 -47.99
C LEU A 25 -29.81 75.21 -46.82
N TYR A 26 -29.93 76.38 -46.20
CA TYR A 26 -29.14 76.75 -45.02
C TYR A 26 -29.43 75.81 -43.85
N VAL A 27 -30.70 75.51 -43.57
CA VAL A 27 -31.11 74.55 -42.52
C VAL A 27 -30.59 73.14 -42.80
N TRP A 28 -30.64 72.68 -44.05
CA TRP A 28 -30.08 71.40 -44.46
C TRP A 28 -28.57 71.34 -44.28
N ILE A 29 -27.82 72.34 -44.74
CA ILE A 29 -26.36 72.40 -44.57
C ILE A 29 -25.98 72.50 -43.09
N GLU A 30 -26.70 73.31 -42.30
CA GLU A 30 -26.45 73.46 -40.87
C GLU A 30 -26.69 72.13 -40.13
N GLY A 31 -27.82 71.46 -40.38
CA GLY A 31 -28.14 70.18 -39.75
C GLY A 31 -27.23 69.04 -40.20
N LEU A 32 -26.91 68.96 -41.50
CA LEU A 32 -26.02 67.93 -42.05
C LEU A 32 -24.59 68.12 -41.55
N SER A 33 -24.07 69.36 -41.51
CA SER A 33 -22.74 69.62 -40.96
C SER A 33 -22.65 69.23 -39.48
N LEU A 34 -23.67 69.51 -38.67
CA LEU A 34 -23.69 69.10 -37.26
C LEU A 34 -23.76 67.57 -37.11
N ALA A 35 -24.54 66.89 -37.95
CA ALA A 35 -24.61 65.43 -37.99
C ALA A 35 -23.24 64.80 -38.36
N THR A 36 -22.54 65.36 -39.36
CA THR A 36 -21.20 64.91 -39.76
C THR A 36 -20.18 65.15 -38.64
N VAL A 37 -20.25 66.27 -37.94
CA VAL A 37 -19.38 66.54 -36.78
C VAL A 37 -19.62 65.52 -35.68
N TRP A 38 -20.88 65.24 -35.34
CA TRP A 38 -21.24 64.23 -34.35
C TRP A 38 -20.67 62.84 -34.71
N LEU A 39 -20.89 62.38 -35.94
CA LEU A 39 -20.36 61.10 -36.42
C LEU A 39 -18.83 61.07 -36.43
N GLY A 40 -18.17 62.14 -36.87
CA GLY A 40 -16.71 62.23 -36.90
C GLY A 40 -16.08 62.17 -35.50
N VAL A 41 -16.65 62.90 -34.53
CA VAL A 41 -16.18 62.87 -33.14
C VAL A 41 -16.42 61.49 -32.52
N MET A 42 -17.62 60.91 -32.70
CA MET A 42 -17.96 59.60 -32.14
C MET A 42 -17.16 58.46 -32.77
N PHE A 43 -16.76 58.58 -34.04
CA PHE A 43 -15.84 57.64 -34.67
C PHE A 43 -14.48 57.61 -33.96
N TRP A 44 -13.87 58.78 -33.75
CA TRP A 44 -12.56 58.86 -33.08
C TRP A 44 -12.63 58.44 -31.61
N LEU A 45 -13.69 58.83 -30.92
CA LEU A 45 -13.93 58.45 -29.52
C LEU A 45 -14.15 56.93 -29.42
N GLY A 46 -14.98 56.36 -30.29
CA GLY A 46 -15.20 54.92 -30.35
C GLY A 46 -13.94 54.14 -30.71
N LEU A 47 -13.13 54.64 -31.65
CA LEU A 47 -11.84 54.04 -32.01
C LEU A 47 -10.90 54.07 -30.80
N ALA A 48 -10.80 55.20 -30.10
CA ALA A 48 -9.94 55.33 -28.93
C ALA A 48 -10.38 54.40 -27.79
N ILE A 49 -11.67 54.30 -27.50
CA ILE A 49 -12.21 53.41 -26.46
C ILE A 49 -11.98 51.93 -26.81
N ASP A 50 -12.11 51.54 -28.08
CA ASP A 50 -11.94 50.14 -28.48
C ASP A 50 -10.46 49.73 -28.66
N TYR A 51 -9.59 50.64 -29.11
CA TYR A 51 -8.19 50.34 -29.45
C TYR A 51 -7.16 50.69 -28.37
N LEU A 52 -7.36 51.72 -27.54
CA LEU A 52 -6.37 52.05 -26.48
C LEU A 52 -6.19 50.92 -25.44
N PRO A 53 -7.24 50.22 -24.97
CA PRO A 53 -7.06 49.09 -24.05
C PRO A 53 -6.22 47.96 -24.65
N VAL A 54 -6.33 47.72 -25.95
CA VAL A 54 -5.55 46.71 -26.69
C VAL A 54 -4.06 47.00 -26.61
N LEU A 55 -3.67 48.27 -26.76
CA LEU A 55 -2.27 48.71 -26.66
C LEU A 55 -1.70 48.49 -25.25
N ALA A 56 -2.56 48.47 -24.23
CA ALA A 56 -2.21 48.21 -22.84
C ALA A 56 -2.33 46.72 -22.45
N GLY A 57 -2.59 45.82 -23.42
CA GLY A 57 -2.72 44.37 -23.18
C GLY A 57 -4.06 43.95 -22.55
N ALA A 58 -5.09 44.80 -22.62
CA ALA A 58 -6.45 44.47 -22.19
C ALA A 58 -7.31 43.93 -23.35
N ASN A 59 -8.44 43.32 -23.00
CA ASN A 59 -9.42 42.80 -23.94
C ASN A 59 -10.13 43.93 -24.69
N GLU A 60 -10.57 43.67 -25.93
CA GLU A 60 -11.34 44.66 -26.68
C GLU A 60 -12.74 44.89 -26.06
N LEU A 61 -13.41 45.97 -26.49
CA LEU A 61 -14.76 46.25 -26.07
C LEU A 61 -15.73 45.15 -26.56
N SER A 62 -16.54 44.61 -25.65
CA SER A 62 -17.49 43.55 -25.98
C SER A 62 -18.51 44.01 -27.03
N GLN A 63 -19.04 43.07 -27.80
CA GLN A 63 -20.01 43.37 -28.87
C GLN A 63 -21.25 44.09 -28.31
N SER A 64 -21.71 43.70 -27.12
CA SER A 64 -22.87 44.30 -26.45
C SER A 64 -22.62 45.77 -26.07
N VAL A 65 -21.43 46.08 -25.52
CA VAL A 65 -21.08 47.47 -25.15
C VAL A 65 -20.95 48.33 -26.41
N ARG A 66 -20.32 47.80 -27.47
CA ARG A 66 -20.26 48.47 -28.78
C ARG A 66 -21.64 48.72 -29.37
N GLY A 67 -22.54 47.73 -29.28
CA GLY A 67 -23.94 47.86 -29.72
C GLY A 67 -24.70 48.94 -28.95
N GLY A 68 -24.54 48.98 -27.63
CA GLY A 68 -25.11 50.03 -26.78
C GLY A 68 -24.59 51.44 -27.15
N LEU A 69 -23.27 51.57 -27.37
CA LEU A 69 -22.67 52.81 -27.86
C LEU A 69 -23.22 53.21 -29.24
N LEU A 70 -23.38 52.27 -30.17
CA LEU A 70 -23.94 52.53 -31.49
C LEU A 70 -25.39 53.00 -31.40
N VAL A 71 -26.22 52.39 -30.56
CA VAL A 71 -27.60 52.82 -30.33
C VAL A 71 -27.65 54.23 -29.75
N LEU A 72 -26.76 54.56 -28.80
CA LEU A 72 -26.64 55.90 -28.24
C LEU A 72 -26.25 56.91 -29.33
N VAL A 73 -25.22 56.61 -30.11
CA VAL A 73 -24.74 57.45 -31.22
C VAL A 73 -25.84 57.66 -32.26
N GLY A 74 -26.54 56.59 -32.63
CA GLY A 74 -27.67 56.61 -33.57
C GLY A 74 -28.88 57.39 -33.04
N SER A 75 -29.20 57.27 -31.76
CA SER A 75 -30.32 57.98 -31.12
C SER A 75 -30.06 59.49 -31.07
N VAL A 76 -28.84 59.91 -30.71
CA VAL A 76 -28.43 61.32 -30.72
C VAL A 76 -28.39 61.85 -32.15
N LEU A 77 -27.90 61.07 -33.11
CA LEU A 77 -27.93 61.43 -34.53
C LEU A 77 -29.36 61.63 -35.03
N ALA A 78 -30.27 60.71 -34.71
CA ALA A 78 -31.69 60.81 -35.05
C ALA A 78 -32.33 62.04 -34.39
N TYR A 79 -31.99 62.34 -33.14
CA TYR A 79 -32.43 63.56 -32.46
C TYR A 79 -31.91 64.83 -33.14
N ILE A 80 -30.62 64.87 -33.53
CA ILE A 80 -30.03 66.01 -34.25
C ILE A 80 -30.75 66.21 -35.59
N LEU A 81 -30.92 65.14 -36.38
CA LEU A 81 -31.60 65.22 -37.67
C LEU A 81 -33.07 65.61 -37.50
N TYR A 82 -33.78 65.04 -36.53
CA TYR A 82 -35.16 65.41 -36.24
C TYR A 82 -35.30 66.87 -35.79
N ARG A 83 -34.46 67.33 -34.84
CA ARG A 83 -34.55 68.67 -34.23
C ARG A 83 -34.07 69.78 -35.16
N PHE A 84 -32.99 69.55 -35.90
CA PHE A 84 -32.33 70.57 -36.71
C PHE A 84 -32.71 70.52 -38.19
N VAL A 85 -33.01 69.34 -38.74
CA VAL A 85 -33.46 69.18 -40.13
C VAL A 85 -34.98 68.99 -40.19
N GLY A 86 -35.51 67.93 -39.58
CA GLY A 86 -36.93 67.55 -39.69
C GLY A 86 -37.90 68.64 -39.21
N GLN A 87 -37.73 69.12 -37.98
CA GLN A 87 -38.59 70.15 -37.39
C GLN A 87 -38.45 71.52 -38.06
N ARG A 88 -37.34 71.81 -38.75
CA ARG A 88 -37.06 73.15 -39.30
C ARG A 88 -37.22 73.24 -40.81
N ALA A 89 -36.86 72.20 -41.56
CA ALA A 89 -36.91 72.19 -43.01
C ALA A 89 -38.33 71.98 -43.57
N PHE A 90 -39.20 71.31 -42.81
CA PHE A 90 -40.57 70.98 -43.20
C PHE A 90 -41.63 71.97 -42.67
N VAL A 91 -41.22 73.05 -42.00
CA VAL A 91 -42.14 74.12 -41.59
C VAL A 91 -42.71 74.83 -42.82
N GLN A 92 -44.03 75.01 -42.85
CA GLN A 92 -44.70 75.80 -43.86
C GLN A 92 -44.47 77.29 -43.58
N PHE A 93 -43.49 77.89 -44.27
CA PHE A 93 -43.27 79.33 -44.21
C PHE A 93 -44.34 80.05 -45.03
N ASN A 94 -45.36 80.57 -44.33
CA ASN A 94 -46.34 81.47 -44.93
C ASN A 94 -45.64 82.72 -45.49
N ASP A 95 -46.07 83.20 -46.65
CA ASP A 95 -45.47 84.32 -47.36
C ASP A 95 -45.41 85.59 -46.49
N ARG A 96 -46.39 85.78 -45.58
CA ARG A 96 -46.40 86.85 -44.56
C ARG A 96 -45.18 86.81 -43.62
N SER A 97 -44.81 85.63 -43.13
CA SER A 97 -43.70 85.49 -42.19
C SER A 97 -42.35 85.74 -42.85
N LEU A 98 -42.22 85.38 -44.14
CA LEU A 98 -41.03 85.67 -44.95
C LEU A 98 -40.91 87.16 -45.26
N ALA A 99 -42.03 87.83 -45.56
CA ALA A 99 -42.08 89.28 -45.76
C ALA A 99 -41.68 90.04 -44.47
N LEU A 100 -42.19 89.63 -43.31
CA LEU A 100 -41.81 90.19 -42.00
C LEU A 100 -40.32 90.03 -41.69
N LEU A 101 -39.73 88.89 -42.07
CA LEU A 101 -38.31 88.62 -41.85
C LEU A 101 -37.43 89.53 -42.72
N LEU A 102 -37.82 89.72 -43.98
CA LEU A 102 -37.18 90.66 -44.90
C LEU A 102 -37.28 92.11 -44.38
N GLU A 103 -38.46 92.56 -43.96
CA GLU A 103 -38.67 93.90 -43.41
C GLU A 103 -37.88 94.15 -42.14
N ARG A 104 -37.88 93.19 -41.19
CA ARG A 104 -37.10 93.32 -39.95
C ARG A 104 -35.59 93.41 -40.19
N ARG A 105 -35.10 92.93 -41.34
CA ARG A 105 -33.67 92.97 -41.67
C ARG A 105 -33.29 94.14 -42.59
N PHE A 106 -34.23 94.64 -43.38
CA PHE A 106 -34.01 95.70 -44.35
C PHE A 106 -35.02 96.84 -44.15
N ASP A 107 -34.61 97.86 -43.41
CA ASP A 107 -35.46 99.03 -43.06
C ASP A 107 -36.03 99.80 -44.28
N LYS A 108 -35.47 99.57 -45.48
CA LYS A 108 -35.90 100.20 -46.74
C LYS A 108 -37.32 99.80 -47.19
N LEU A 109 -37.86 98.70 -46.68
CA LEU A 109 -39.16 98.18 -47.11
C LEU A 109 -40.37 98.84 -46.43
N GLN A 110 -40.18 99.56 -45.31
CA GLN A 110 -41.19 100.40 -44.64
C GLN A 110 -42.62 99.81 -44.58
N ASP A 111 -42.78 98.57 -44.08
CA ASP A 111 -44.05 97.82 -44.00
C ASP A 111 -44.78 97.57 -45.34
N ALA A 112 -44.22 97.98 -46.48
CA ALA A 112 -44.85 97.88 -47.79
C ALA A 112 -44.92 96.42 -48.30
N LEU A 113 -43.94 95.58 -47.97
CA LEU A 113 -43.86 94.19 -48.43
C LEU A 113 -44.86 93.30 -47.67
N VAL A 114 -44.96 93.45 -46.35
CA VAL A 114 -45.92 92.73 -45.51
C VAL A 114 -47.34 93.16 -45.83
N THR A 115 -47.58 94.46 -46.01
CA THR A 115 -48.89 94.99 -46.39
C THR A 115 -49.34 94.42 -47.74
N THR A 116 -48.45 94.41 -48.75
CA THR A 116 -48.73 93.86 -50.09
C THR A 116 -49.00 92.35 -50.06
N VAL A 117 -48.25 91.57 -49.28
CA VAL A 117 -48.39 90.11 -49.24
C VAL A 117 -49.59 89.65 -48.40
N THR A 118 -50.02 90.45 -47.40
CA THR A 118 -51.11 90.08 -46.49
C THR A 118 -52.49 90.52 -46.93
N LEU A 119 -52.61 91.72 -47.50
CA LEU A 119 -53.91 92.33 -47.82
C LEU A 119 -54.33 92.07 -49.28
N LYS A 120 -53.39 92.05 -50.23
CA LYS A 120 -53.68 91.85 -51.66
C LYS A 120 -54.38 90.51 -51.97
N PRO A 121 -54.01 89.35 -51.37
CA PRO A 121 -54.72 88.09 -51.62
C PRO A 121 -56.07 87.95 -50.88
N ARG A 122 -56.32 88.75 -49.84
CA ARG A 122 -57.57 88.67 -49.03
C ARG A 122 -58.75 89.37 -49.68
N GLN A 123 -58.49 90.32 -50.58
CA GLN A 123 -59.50 91.12 -51.25
C GLN A 123 -60.42 90.29 -52.17
N ASP A 124 -59.94 89.14 -52.67
CA ASP A 124 -60.72 88.27 -53.59
C ASP A 124 -61.72 87.33 -52.89
N ASN A 125 -61.55 87.03 -51.59
CA ASN A 125 -62.33 85.98 -50.92
C ASN A 125 -63.40 86.48 -49.93
N GLN A 126 -63.37 87.74 -49.51
CA GLN A 126 -64.42 88.33 -48.66
C GLN A 126 -64.64 89.80 -49.04
N SER A 127 -65.80 90.11 -49.60
CA SER A 127 -66.16 91.42 -50.16
C SER A 127 -66.45 92.53 -49.12
N HIS A 128 -65.92 92.43 -47.90
CA HIS A 128 -66.23 93.36 -46.80
C HIS A 128 -65.03 93.65 -45.88
N ASP A 129 -63.95 94.23 -46.42
CA ASP A 129 -62.93 94.90 -45.61
C ASP A 129 -62.55 96.26 -46.24
N GLY A 130 -62.66 97.34 -45.46
CA GLY A 130 -62.71 98.74 -45.91
C GLY A 130 -61.38 99.39 -46.35
N PHE A 131 -60.60 98.74 -47.20
CA PHE A 131 -59.32 99.27 -47.71
C PHE A 131 -59.43 99.79 -49.15
N SER A 132 -58.77 100.91 -49.48
CA SER A 132 -58.81 101.48 -50.83
C SER A 132 -57.86 100.74 -51.80
N PRO A 133 -58.32 100.36 -53.00
CA PRO A 133 -57.52 99.62 -53.97
C PRO A 133 -56.30 100.42 -54.48
N GLU A 134 -56.42 101.75 -54.56
CA GLU A 134 -55.37 102.66 -55.01
C GLU A 134 -54.18 102.69 -54.03
N MET A 135 -54.43 102.75 -52.71
CA MET A 135 -53.35 102.72 -51.71
C MET A 135 -52.63 101.37 -51.68
N LEU A 136 -53.35 100.26 -51.89
CA LEU A 136 -52.74 98.93 -52.01
C LEU A 136 -51.89 98.79 -53.29
N SER A 137 -52.29 99.42 -54.40
CA SER A 137 -51.45 99.46 -55.60
C SER A 137 -50.17 100.29 -55.44
N GLU A 138 -50.25 101.45 -54.76
CA GLU A 138 -49.08 102.29 -54.49
C GLU A 138 -48.11 101.62 -53.51
N THR A 139 -48.60 101.01 -52.44
CA THR A 139 -47.76 100.21 -51.52
C THR A 139 -47.11 99.01 -52.22
N SER A 140 -47.82 98.36 -53.17
CA SER A 140 -47.24 97.31 -54.02
C SER A 140 -46.14 97.84 -54.93
N LEU A 141 -46.26 99.05 -55.48
CA LEU A 141 -45.23 99.69 -56.30
C LEU A 141 -44.00 100.10 -55.47
N LEU A 142 -44.21 100.63 -54.25
CA LEU A 142 -43.14 100.94 -53.31
C LEU A 142 -42.36 99.69 -52.89
N ALA A 143 -43.06 98.58 -52.65
CA ALA A 143 -42.43 97.28 -52.39
C ALA A 143 -41.59 96.80 -53.58
N LEU A 144 -42.11 96.94 -54.82
CA LEU A 144 -41.40 96.56 -56.05
C LEU A 144 -40.16 97.41 -56.34
N ALA A 145 -40.22 98.72 -56.12
CA ALA A 145 -39.07 99.61 -56.33
C ALA A 145 -37.90 99.25 -55.40
N SER A 146 -38.21 98.78 -54.19
CA SER A 146 -37.22 98.45 -53.17
C SER A 146 -36.69 97.02 -53.27
N ILE A 147 -37.45 96.09 -53.88
CA ILE A 147 -37.14 94.66 -53.87
C ILE A 147 -35.89 94.27 -54.67
N ASP A 148 -35.62 94.98 -55.77
CA ASP A 148 -34.47 94.72 -56.63
C ASP A 148 -33.14 95.11 -55.96
N SER A 149 -33.18 95.94 -54.91
CA SER A 149 -32.00 96.38 -54.15
C SER A 149 -31.58 95.45 -53.02
N ILE A 150 -32.34 94.37 -52.76
CA ILE A 150 -32.17 93.53 -51.57
C ILE A 150 -31.37 92.27 -51.87
N ASN A 151 -30.26 92.09 -51.13
CA ASN A 151 -29.50 90.85 -51.15
C ASN A 151 -29.96 89.88 -50.05
N VAL A 152 -30.70 88.86 -50.46
CA VAL A 152 -31.25 87.81 -49.59
C VAL A 152 -30.18 87.11 -48.72
N ASN A 153 -28.89 87.17 -49.10
CA ASN A 153 -27.80 86.53 -48.34
C ASN A 153 -27.49 87.19 -46.99
N GLU A 154 -27.74 88.50 -46.83
CA GLU A 154 -27.37 89.23 -45.60
C GLU A 154 -28.23 88.85 -44.39
N VAL A 155 -29.32 88.13 -44.63
CA VAL A 155 -30.20 87.55 -43.62
C VAL A 155 -29.53 86.38 -42.89
N PHE A 156 -28.58 85.69 -43.52
CA PHE A 156 -27.97 84.47 -43.00
C PHE A 156 -26.62 84.71 -42.30
N ASN A 157 -26.37 84.01 -41.20
CA ASN A 157 -25.10 84.09 -40.49
C ASN A 157 -24.06 83.13 -41.11
N THR A 158 -23.48 83.55 -42.22
CA THR A 158 -22.51 82.75 -43.01
C THR A 158 -21.25 82.36 -42.23
N ARG A 159 -20.80 83.21 -41.29
CA ARG A 159 -19.61 82.95 -40.46
C ARG A 159 -19.77 81.72 -39.56
N LEU A 160 -20.93 81.58 -38.92
CA LEU A 160 -21.19 80.45 -38.03
C LEU A 160 -21.33 79.13 -38.81
N LEU A 161 -21.99 79.18 -39.97
CA LEU A 161 -22.11 78.04 -40.88
C LEU A 161 -20.74 77.59 -41.41
N LEU A 162 -19.88 78.54 -41.82
CA LEU A 162 -18.53 78.24 -42.29
C LEU A 162 -17.66 77.57 -41.23
N LYS A 163 -17.74 77.98 -39.95
CA LYS A 163 -17.02 77.32 -38.86
C LYS A 163 -17.43 75.85 -38.69
N ARG A 164 -18.73 75.56 -38.72
CA ARG A 164 -19.24 74.18 -38.61
C ARG A 164 -18.85 73.33 -39.81
N LEU A 165 -18.92 73.91 -41.01
CA LEU A 165 -18.53 73.26 -42.25
C LEU A 165 -17.03 72.95 -42.26
N ALA A 166 -16.19 73.90 -41.84
CA ALA A 166 -14.74 73.69 -41.71
C ALA A 166 -14.40 72.58 -40.70
N LEU A 167 -15.10 72.53 -39.57
CA LEU A 167 -14.91 71.48 -38.56
C LEU A 167 -15.37 70.10 -39.08
N ALA A 168 -16.50 70.05 -39.78
CA ALA A 168 -16.97 68.83 -40.45
C ALA A 168 -15.95 68.33 -41.48
N ILE A 169 -15.44 69.22 -42.34
CA ILE A 169 -14.40 68.90 -43.34
C ILE A 169 -13.13 68.39 -42.65
N CYS A 170 -12.67 69.05 -41.60
CA CYS A 170 -11.48 68.65 -40.85
C CYS A 170 -11.62 67.23 -40.28
N LEU A 171 -12.76 66.92 -39.66
CA LEU A 171 -13.04 65.58 -39.15
C LEU A 171 -13.12 64.54 -40.26
N THR A 172 -13.84 64.81 -41.35
CA THR A 172 -13.91 63.87 -42.48
C THR A 172 -12.53 63.64 -43.11
N LEU A 173 -11.73 64.70 -43.24
CA LEU A 173 -10.38 64.63 -43.80
C LEU A 173 -9.46 63.80 -42.88
N SER A 174 -9.60 63.92 -41.57
CA SER A 174 -8.82 63.12 -40.61
C SER A 174 -9.11 61.61 -40.75
N VAL A 175 -10.38 61.22 -40.95
CA VAL A 175 -10.77 59.82 -41.15
C VAL A 175 -10.27 59.30 -42.51
N VAL A 176 -10.36 60.12 -43.56
CA VAL A 176 -9.83 59.77 -44.89
C VAL A 176 -8.31 59.61 -44.85
N LEU A 177 -7.59 60.50 -44.16
CA LEU A 177 -6.15 60.43 -43.99
C LEU A 177 -5.72 59.13 -43.28
N LEU A 178 -6.46 58.73 -42.24
CA LEU A 178 -6.25 57.45 -41.55
C LEU A 178 -6.44 56.27 -42.52
N GLY A 179 -7.46 56.33 -43.38
CA GLY A 179 -7.74 55.29 -44.38
C GLY A 179 -6.66 55.14 -45.45
N LEU A 180 -6.07 56.27 -45.87
CA LEU A 180 -4.95 56.27 -46.81
C LEU A 180 -3.65 55.75 -46.19
N ASN A 181 -3.43 56.00 -44.90
CA ASN A 181 -2.24 55.53 -44.19
C ASN A 181 -2.33 54.04 -43.81
N ASN A 182 -3.49 53.60 -43.30
CA ASN A 182 -3.72 52.24 -42.81
C ASN A 182 -5.11 51.73 -43.24
N ALA A 183 -5.21 51.23 -44.48
CA ALA A 183 -6.45 50.72 -45.05
C ALA A 183 -7.00 49.50 -44.28
N SER A 184 -6.13 48.62 -43.79
CA SER A 184 -6.52 47.46 -42.96
C SER A 184 -7.15 47.91 -41.64
N MET A 185 -6.47 48.77 -40.89
CA MET A 185 -6.93 49.29 -39.59
C MET A 185 -8.28 50.02 -39.71
N THR A 186 -8.45 50.86 -40.74
CA THR A 186 -9.71 51.58 -40.94
C THR A 186 -10.85 50.68 -41.35
N SER A 187 -10.61 49.69 -42.22
CA SER A 187 -11.64 48.72 -42.59
C SER A 187 -12.10 47.89 -41.39
N LEU A 188 -11.18 47.47 -40.54
CA LEU A 188 -11.47 46.72 -39.32
C LEU A 188 -12.16 47.61 -38.27
N ALA A 189 -11.76 48.88 -38.14
CA ALA A 189 -12.44 49.88 -37.32
C ALA A 189 -13.92 50.02 -37.72
N LEU A 190 -14.19 50.20 -39.02
CA LEU A 190 -15.56 50.38 -39.52
C LEU A 190 -16.40 49.12 -39.30
N LYS A 191 -15.86 47.93 -39.60
CA LYS A 191 -16.52 46.65 -39.34
C LYS A 191 -16.81 46.45 -37.85
N ARG A 192 -15.86 46.76 -36.96
CA ARG A 192 -16.03 46.57 -35.52
C ARG A 192 -16.99 47.58 -34.89
N LEU A 193 -16.87 48.87 -35.23
CA LEU A 193 -17.68 49.92 -34.63
C LEU A 193 -19.11 49.94 -35.19
N TYR A 194 -19.29 49.79 -36.50
CA TYR A 194 -20.60 49.96 -37.15
C TYR A 194 -21.28 48.65 -37.54
N MET A 195 -20.52 47.60 -37.91
CA MET A 195 -21.06 46.29 -38.30
C MET A 195 -21.03 45.27 -37.15
N LEU A 196 -20.54 45.67 -35.96
CA LEU A 196 -20.44 44.84 -34.77
C LEU A 196 -19.68 43.52 -35.00
N SER A 197 -18.69 43.54 -35.89
CA SER A 197 -17.88 42.36 -36.21
C SER A 197 -17.13 41.84 -34.96
N PRO A 198 -17.05 40.50 -34.79
CA PRO A 198 -16.26 39.87 -33.73
C PRO A 198 -14.75 39.79 -34.05
N GLU A 199 -14.31 40.17 -35.26
CA GLU A 199 -12.89 40.18 -35.67
C GLU A 199 -12.05 41.00 -34.68
N LYS A 200 -11.02 40.40 -34.06
CA LYS A 200 -10.11 41.06 -33.09
C LYS A 200 -9.15 42.03 -33.78
N TRP A 201 -8.61 42.99 -33.02
CA TRP A 201 -7.54 43.86 -33.54
C TRP A 201 -6.27 43.04 -33.78
N GLU A 202 -5.53 43.37 -34.84
CA GLU A 202 -4.24 42.75 -35.13
C GLU A 202 -3.25 43.06 -34.00
N ARG A 203 -2.72 42.01 -33.37
CA ARG A 203 -1.76 42.10 -32.25
C ARG A 203 -0.33 42.02 -32.77
N LYS A 204 0.56 42.80 -32.16
CA LYS A 204 2.00 42.80 -32.48
C LYS A 204 2.68 41.55 -31.97
N THR A 205 2.26 41.06 -30.82
CA THR A 205 2.73 39.82 -30.23
C THR A 205 1.71 38.70 -30.43
N GLN A 206 2.18 37.47 -30.59
CA GLN A 206 1.35 36.27 -30.57
C GLN A 206 2.03 35.23 -29.68
N ILE A 207 1.30 34.80 -28.68
CA ILE A 207 1.69 33.77 -27.73
C ILE A 207 0.65 32.65 -27.78
N GLU A 208 1.11 31.42 -27.66
CA GLU A 208 0.30 30.21 -27.69
C GLU A 208 0.72 29.30 -26.53
N LEU A 209 -0.27 28.69 -25.87
CA LEU A 209 -0.02 27.74 -24.81
C LEU A 209 0.31 26.38 -25.44
N VAL A 210 1.50 25.86 -25.18
CA VAL A 210 1.95 24.57 -25.74
C VAL A 210 1.41 23.41 -24.90
N GLY A 211 1.36 23.57 -23.59
CA GLY A 211 0.84 22.57 -22.65
C GLY A 211 1.46 22.67 -21.27
N ILE A 212 1.21 21.65 -20.46
CA ILE A 212 1.82 21.45 -19.14
C ILE A 212 2.54 20.12 -19.13
N THR A 213 3.80 20.14 -18.68
CA THR A 213 4.57 18.91 -18.40
C THR A 213 4.51 18.61 -16.91
N VAL A 214 4.15 17.38 -16.55
CA VAL A 214 4.19 16.91 -15.16
C VAL A 214 5.61 16.46 -14.84
N ILE A 215 6.28 17.15 -13.92
CA ILE A 215 7.64 16.79 -13.49
C ILE A 215 7.54 15.69 -12.42
N ARG A 216 8.24 14.58 -12.64
CA ARG A 216 8.35 13.45 -11.72
C ARG A 216 9.82 13.18 -11.40
N GLU A 217 10.31 13.74 -10.31
CA GLU A 217 11.67 13.44 -9.84
C GLU A 217 11.70 12.08 -9.13
N ASN A 218 12.67 11.22 -9.46
CA ASN A 218 12.89 9.92 -8.81
C ASN A 218 11.70 8.93 -8.85
N PHE A 219 10.85 9.00 -9.87
CA PHE A 219 9.73 8.06 -10.02
C PHE A 219 10.24 6.63 -10.25
N SER A 220 9.81 5.71 -9.39
CA SER A 220 10.19 4.28 -9.42
C SER A 220 9.10 3.37 -9.98
N GLY A 221 7.92 3.91 -10.29
CA GLY A 221 6.78 3.15 -10.82
C GLY A 221 6.82 2.97 -12.34
N PHE A 222 5.81 2.28 -12.85
CA PHE A 222 5.65 2.05 -14.29
C PHE A 222 5.00 3.27 -14.97
N THR A 223 5.58 3.75 -16.08
CA THR A 223 5.14 4.98 -16.75
C THR A 223 4.11 4.76 -17.84
N PHE A 224 3.76 3.51 -18.18
CA PHE A 224 2.77 3.17 -19.21
C PHE A 224 3.03 3.78 -20.61
N GLY A 225 4.22 4.34 -20.85
CA GLY A 225 4.55 5.05 -22.09
C GLY A 225 3.73 6.34 -22.29
N ILE A 226 3.14 6.91 -21.22
CA ILE A 226 2.37 8.16 -21.34
C ILE A 226 3.28 9.36 -21.60
N ASN A 227 2.77 10.31 -22.36
CA ASN A 227 3.47 11.57 -22.57
C ASN A 227 3.37 12.41 -21.29
N GLU A 228 4.51 12.85 -20.76
CA GLU A 228 4.55 13.72 -19.58
C GLU A 228 3.95 15.10 -19.87
N GLN A 229 3.90 15.50 -21.15
CA GLN A 229 3.27 16.73 -21.60
C GLN A 229 1.78 16.53 -21.91
N LYS A 230 0.93 17.12 -21.06
CA LYS A 230 -0.51 17.22 -21.28
C LYS A 230 -0.88 18.48 -22.07
N THR A 231 -1.82 18.32 -22.99
CA THR A 231 -2.45 19.43 -23.73
C THR A 231 -3.78 19.80 -23.08
N PHE A 232 -4.19 21.06 -23.25
CA PHE A 232 -5.48 21.51 -22.73
C PHE A 232 -6.60 21.14 -23.69
N GLU A 233 -7.60 20.44 -23.20
CA GLU A 233 -8.86 20.17 -23.90
C GLU A 233 -9.93 21.14 -23.38
N ASP A 234 -10.60 21.86 -24.27
CA ASP A 234 -11.59 22.89 -23.89
C ASP A 234 -11.06 23.92 -22.85
N SER A 235 -9.77 24.24 -22.95
CA SER A 235 -9.04 25.12 -22.00
C SER A 235 -8.92 24.56 -20.57
N ARG A 236 -9.12 23.25 -20.38
CA ARG A 236 -8.98 22.56 -19.10
C ARG A 236 -7.92 21.47 -19.18
N VAL A 237 -7.31 21.14 -18.05
CA VAL A 237 -6.42 19.99 -17.91
C VAL A 237 -6.57 19.41 -16.51
N LYS A 238 -6.61 18.08 -16.42
CA LYS A 238 -6.64 17.37 -15.14
C LYS A 238 -5.25 16.93 -14.72
N VAL A 239 -4.92 17.22 -13.48
CA VAL A 239 -3.62 16.89 -12.87
C VAL A 239 -3.82 16.29 -11.49
N ALA A 240 -2.85 15.50 -11.07
CA ALA A 240 -2.86 14.90 -9.75
C ALA A 240 -2.62 15.94 -8.65
N THR A 241 -3.26 15.74 -7.51
CA THR A 241 -2.97 16.49 -6.27
C THR A 241 -1.51 16.26 -5.85
N GLY A 242 -0.82 17.34 -5.49
CA GLY A 242 0.60 17.35 -5.13
C GLY A 242 1.55 17.32 -6.32
N ALA A 243 1.06 17.33 -7.58
CA ALA A 243 1.92 17.33 -8.75
C ALA A 243 2.73 18.62 -8.88
N THR A 244 3.95 18.48 -9.40
CA THR A 244 4.77 19.61 -9.84
C THR A 244 4.63 19.77 -11.34
N LEU A 245 4.19 20.94 -11.78
CA LEU A 245 3.84 21.22 -13.16
C LEU A 245 4.81 22.23 -13.75
N ARG A 246 5.13 22.03 -15.01
CA ARG A 246 5.91 22.95 -15.83
C ARG A 246 5.03 23.46 -16.97
N LEU A 247 4.71 24.74 -16.94
CA LEU A 247 3.91 25.39 -17.98
C LEU A 247 4.81 25.84 -19.13
N LEU A 248 4.43 25.52 -20.37
CA LEU A 248 5.16 25.93 -21.57
C LEU A 248 4.31 26.86 -22.45
N VAL A 249 4.81 28.07 -22.70
CA VAL A 249 4.19 29.08 -23.55
C VAL A 249 5.16 29.45 -24.67
N ASN A 250 4.73 29.34 -25.92
CA ASN A 250 5.54 29.71 -27.08
C ASN A 250 5.14 31.09 -27.62
N ALA A 251 6.12 31.90 -28.01
CA ALA A 251 5.91 33.17 -28.72
C ALA A 251 6.39 33.05 -30.16
N ASN A 252 5.52 33.44 -31.11
CA ASN A 252 5.77 33.32 -32.54
C ASN A 252 6.87 34.29 -33.01
N GLY A 253 7.93 33.77 -33.61
CA GLY A 253 9.10 34.50 -34.09
C GLY A 253 8.88 35.40 -35.28
N ASN A 254 7.79 35.21 -36.03
CA ASN A 254 7.42 36.10 -37.14
C ASN A 254 6.79 37.41 -36.65
N LYS A 255 6.55 37.52 -35.34
CA LYS A 255 5.92 38.64 -34.66
C LYS A 255 6.84 39.21 -33.57
N ASP A 256 6.40 40.27 -32.89
CA ASP A 256 7.19 40.90 -31.84
C ASP A 256 7.23 40.00 -30.59
N ILE A 257 8.42 39.53 -30.23
CA ILE A 257 8.63 38.60 -29.12
C ILE A 257 8.59 39.39 -27.80
N PRO A 258 7.78 38.97 -26.80
CA PRO A 258 7.65 39.71 -25.57
C PRO A 258 8.94 39.71 -24.73
N GLY A 259 9.15 40.80 -23.99
CA GLY A 259 10.26 40.92 -23.04
C GLY A 259 10.14 39.92 -21.88
N SER A 260 8.91 39.64 -21.46
CA SER A 260 8.53 38.68 -20.42
C SER A 260 7.04 38.33 -20.60
N CYS A 261 6.67 37.09 -20.30
CA CYS A 261 5.26 36.71 -20.14
C CYS A 261 4.90 36.72 -18.66
N VAL A 262 3.69 37.13 -18.32
CA VAL A 262 3.17 37.16 -16.94
C VAL A 262 1.94 36.27 -16.85
N LEU A 263 1.97 35.33 -15.93
CA LEU A 263 0.85 34.50 -15.55
C LEU A 263 0.09 35.18 -14.41
N TYR A 264 -1.22 35.37 -14.61
CA TYR A 264 -2.18 35.79 -13.60
C TYR A 264 -2.99 34.56 -13.24
N TYR A 265 -3.12 34.26 -11.95
CA TYR A 265 -3.89 33.09 -11.51
C TYR A 265 -4.82 33.44 -10.37
N GLU A 266 -5.87 32.67 -10.24
CA GLU A 266 -6.79 32.65 -9.11
C GLU A 266 -7.03 31.20 -8.71
N THR A 267 -6.72 30.88 -7.45
CA THR A 267 -6.98 29.56 -6.88
C THR A 267 -8.43 29.44 -6.44
N GLU A 268 -8.93 28.21 -6.31
CA GLU A 268 -10.28 27.93 -5.81
C GLU A 268 -10.55 28.54 -4.41
N ASP A 269 -9.51 28.66 -3.58
CA ASP A 269 -9.56 29.32 -2.27
C ASP A 269 -9.66 30.87 -2.33
N GLY A 270 -9.74 31.44 -3.54
CA GLY A 270 -9.84 32.89 -3.78
C GLY A 270 -8.52 33.64 -3.65
N VAL A 271 -7.38 32.94 -3.63
CA VAL A 271 -6.06 33.58 -3.66
C VAL A 271 -5.71 33.89 -5.09
N SER A 272 -5.67 35.18 -5.44
CA SER A 272 -5.17 35.66 -6.72
C SER A 272 -3.69 36.06 -6.64
N GLY A 273 -2.93 35.79 -7.69
CA GLY A 273 -1.51 36.11 -7.75
C GLY A 273 -1.00 36.39 -9.16
N ARG A 274 0.27 36.81 -9.24
CA ARG A 274 0.99 36.98 -10.51
C ARG A 274 2.39 36.39 -10.45
N ARG A 275 2.84 35.82 -11.55
CA ARG A 275 4.19 35.25 -11.73
C ARG A 275 4.74 35.58 -13.10
N ASN A 276 6.04 35.87 -13.17
CA ASN A 276 6.72 36.06 -14.45
C ASN A 276 7.22 34.71 -14.94
N LEU A 277 7.07 34.44 -16.24
CA LEU A 277 7.67 33.28 -16.89
C LEU A 277 9.13 33.59 -17.22
N ASN A 278 9.97 32.56 -17.07
CA ASN A 278 11.37 32.60 -17.44
C ASN A 278 11.54 32.30 -18.93
N LYS A 279 12.49 32.97 -19.59
CA LYS A 279 12.86 32.65 -20.97
C LYS A 279 13.71 31.40 -20.99
N GLU A 280 13.32 30.41 -21.78
CA GLU A 280 14.08 29.19 -21.95
C GLU A 280 14.85 29.20 -23.27
N GLY A 281 16.18 29.02 -23.18
CA GLY A 281 17.06 28.92 -24.34
C GLY A 281 17.13 30.18 -25.22
N ILE A 282 17.74 30.01 -26.40
CA ILE A 282 17.78 30.99 -27.49
C ILE A 282 16.66 30.66 -28.47
N ALA A 283 16.02 31.67 -29.06
CA ALA A 283 14.90 31.49 -29.99
C ALA A 283 15.20 30.42 -31.06
N THR A 284 14.39 29.37 -31.09
CA THR A 284 14.56 28.21 -31.99
C THR A 284 13.67 28.41 -33.21
N ASN A 285 14.25 28.41 -34.42
CA ASN A 285 13.53 28.73 -35.67
C ASN A 285 12.83 30.11 -35.68
N GLY A 286 13.24 31.01 -34.80
CA GLY A 286 12.63 32.33 -34.58
C GLY A 286 11.65 32.36 -33.40
N ASP A 287 11.08 31.24 -32.98
CA ASP A 287 10.13 31.15 -31.88
C ASP A 287 10.83 31.16 -30.51
N GLN A 288 10.21 31.78 -29.51
CA GLN A 288 10.76 31.89 -28.16
C GLN A 288 9.84 31.23 -27.13
N THR A 289 10.37 30.24 -26.41
CA THR A 289 9.67 29.54 -25.32
C THR A 289 9.85 30.27 -23.99
N PHE A 290 8.75 30.33 -23.23
CA PHE A 290 8.65 30.84 -21.88
C PHE A 290 8.12 29.73 -20.96
N VAL A 291 8.71 29.61 -19.77
CA VAL A 291 8.41 28.53 -18.83
C VAL A 291 8.10 29.07 -17.44
N LEU A 292 7.17 28.40 -16.75
CA LEU A 292 6.97 28.53 -15.31
C LEU A 292 6.98 27.14 -14.66
N ASP A 293 7.85 26.96 -13.68
CA ASP A 293 8.08 25.73 -12.91
C ASP A 293 8.13 25.98 -11.39
N ASP A 294 7.62 27.14 -10.95
CA ASP A 294 7.57 27.57 -9.55
C ASP A 294 6.10 27.78 -9.09
N ASN A 295 5.90 28.09 -7.81
CA ASN A 295 4.63 28.42 -7.17
C ASN A 295 3.80 29.39 -8.03
N PRO A 296 2.54 29.08 -8.40
CA PRO A 296 1.63 28.08 -7.80
C PRO A 296 1.67 26.68 -8.42
N LEU A 297 2.57 26.41 -9.36
CA LEU A 297 2.59 25.16 -10.12
C LEU A 297 3.42 24.04 -9.47
N SER A 298 4.18 24.35 -8.42
CA SER A 298 4.95 23.37 -7.65
C SER A 298 4.11 22.84 -6.49
N GLY A 299 3.85 21.53 -6.46
CA GLY A 299 3.05 20.87 -5.41
C GLY A 299 1.61 21.35 -5.33
N ILE A 300 0.90 21.42 -6.47
CA ILE A 300 -0.44 21.98 -6.54
C ILE A 300 -1.45 21.14 -5.73
N THR A 301 -2.19 21.77 -4.81
CA THR A 301 -3.13 21.08 -3.92
C THR A 301 -4.60 21.34 -4.25
N GLY A 302 -4.90 22.41 -4.97
CA GLY A 302 -6.25 22.80 -5.33
C GLY A 302 -6.32 23.35 -6.74
N SER A 303 -7.52 23.31 -7.32
CA SER A 303 -7.76 23.77 -8.68
C SER A 303 -7.48 25.27 -8.81
N LEU A 304 -7.02 25.70 -9.99
CA LEU A 304 -6.79 27.11 -10.27
C LEU A 304 -7.15 27.48 -11.70
N GLU A 305 -7.57 28.72 -11.89
CA GLU A 305 -7.70 29.34 -13.20
C GLU A 305 -6.53 30.30 -13.44
N PHE A 306 -6.06 30.38 -14.68
CA PHE A 306 -4.97 31.29 -15.04
C PHE A 306 -5.09 31.87 -16.45
N GLU A 307 -4.51 33.05 -16.63
CA GLU A 307 -4.33 33.72 -17.90
C GLU A 307 -2.86 34.09 -18.08
N VAL A 308 -2.37 34.04 -19.33
CA VAL A 308 -1.01 34.45 -19.65
C VAL A 308 -1.04 35.70 -20.53
N VAL A 309 -0.22 36.68 -20.17
CA VAL A 309 -0.12 37.97 -20.85
C VAL A 309 1.31 38.20 -21.33
N GLY A 310 1.47 38.43 -22.62
CA GLY A 310 2.72 38.84 -23.25
C GLY A 310 2.51 40.10 -24.09
N ASN A 311 3.10 41.21 -23.68
CA ASN A 311 2.90 42.53 -24.30
C ASN A 311 1.41 42.87 -24.51
N ASP A 312 0.96 42.91 -25.77
CA ASP A 312 -0.41 43.26 -26.17
C ASP A 312 -1.31 42.03 -26.40
N HIS A 313 -0.82 40.80 -26.15
CA HIS A 313 -1.58 39.56 -26.32
C HIS A 313 -1.85 38.86 -24.99
N ARG A 314 -3.10 38.45 -24.79
CA ARG A 314 -3.60 37.74 -23.61
C ARG A 314 -4.30 36.45 -24.07
N ILE A 315 -3.95 35.34 -23.44
CA ILE A 315 -4.52 34.01 -23.67
C ILE A 315 -5.11 33.46 -22.37
N GLY A 316 -6.20 32.71 -22.48
CA GLY A 316 -6.97 32.19 -21.35
C GLY A 316 -8.42 32.73 -21.31
N PRO A 317 -9.18 32.43 -20.24
CA PRO A 317 -8.76 31.67 -19.06
C PRO A 317 -8.53 30.18 -19.36
N PHE A 318 -7.51 29.61 -18.72
CA PHE A 318 -7.23 28.18 -18.67
C PHE A 318 -7.47 27.65 -17.26
N PHE A 319 -7.92 26.41 -17.14
CA PHE A 319 -8.23 25.78 -15.86
C PHE A 319 -7.34 24.56 -15.64
N ILE A 320 -6.76 24.48 -14.45
CA ILE A 320 -6.08 23.29 -13.95
C ILE A 320 -7.00 22.69 -12.90
N ASP A 321 -7.66 21.59 -13.27
CA ASP A 321 -8.55 20.84 -12.39
C ASP A 321 -7.70 19.82 -11.62
N VAL A 322 -7.56 20.01 -10.31
CA VAL A 322 -6.78 19.12 -9.44
C VAL A 322 -7.68 17.98 -8.96
N VAL A 323 -7.28 16.75 -9.24
CA VAL A 323 -7.99 15.54 -8.84
C VAL A 323 -7.08 14.63 -8.01
N ASP A 324 -7.66 13.72 -7.23
CA ASP A 324 -6.89 12.75 -6.45
C ASP A 324 -6.03 11.87 -7.37
N SER A 325 -4.90 11.33 -6.90
CA SER A 325 -4.14 10.30 -7.65
C SER A 325 -4.84 8.93 -7.56
N PRO A 326 -4.70 8.04 -8.56
CA PRO A 326 -5.18 6.66 -8.41
C PRO A 326 -4.36 5.95 -7.34
N GLN A 327 -5.05 5.34 -6.38
CA GLN A 327 -4.46 4.63 -5.27
C GLN A 327 -5.28 3.38 -4.94
N ILE A 328 -4.60 2.33 -4.48
CA ILE A 328 -5.25 1.15 -3.91
C ILE A 328 -5.78 1.54 -2.52
N GLN A 329 -7.10 1.49 -2.37
CA GLN A 329 -7.80 1.82 -1.14
C GLN A 329 -7.90 0.62 -0.20
N ASP A 330 -8.19 -0.56 -0.75
CA ASP A 330 -8.32 -1.79 0.02
C ASP A 330 -7.71 -2.98 -0.73
N VAL A 331 -7.24 -3.97 0.04
CA VAL A 331 -6.70 -5.23 -0.46
C VAL A 331 -7.28 -6.35 0.39
N THR A 332 -8.08 -7.21 -0.24
CA THR A 332 -8.62 -8.42 0.42
C THR A 332 -8.10 -9.68 -0.24
N LEU A 333 -8.08 -10.77 0.52
CA LEU A 333 -7.49 -12.03 0.14
C LEU A 333 -8.55 -13.13 0.23
N ASP A 334 -8.69 -13.88 -0.86
CA ASP A 334 -9.40 -15.15 -0.87
C ASP A 334 -8.34 -16.26 -0.96
N TYR A 335 -8.31 -17.17 0.00
CA TYR A 335 -7.34 -18.26 -0.04
C TYR A 335 -7.91 -19.59 0.44
N GLU A 336 -7.44 -20.64 -0.21
CA GLU A 336 -7.73 -22.03 0.10
C GLU A 336 -6.44 -22.71 0.52
N TYR A 337 -6.42 -23.21 1.75
CA TYR A 337 -5.25 -23.89 2.28
C TYR A 337 -5.07 -25.26 1.61
N PRO A 338 -3.84 -25.76 1.52
CA PRO A 338 -3.56 -27.11 1.05
C PRO A 338 -4.27 -28.17 1.90
N ALA A 339 -4.52 -29.33 1.30
CA ALA A 339 -5.21 -30.44 1.95
C ALA A 339 -4.51 -30.91 3.24
N TYR A 340 -3.16 -30.96 3.26
CA TYR A 340 -2.39 -31.39 4.43
C TYR A 340 -2.64 -30.56 5.70
N THR A 341 -3.05 -29.30 5.56
CA THR A 341 -3.29 -28.41 6.70
C THR A 341 -4.63 -28.65 7.39
N GLU A 342 -5.58 -29.31 6.72
CA GLU A 342 -6.98 -29.53 7.17
C GLU A 342 -7.73 -28.23 7.57
N LYS A 343 -7.28 -27.06 7.11
CA LYS A 343 -7.92 -25.77 7.41
C LYS A 343 -8.99 -25.42 6.38
N LEU A 344 -10.03 -24.73 6.85
CA LEU A 344 -11.11 -24.23 5.99
C LEU A 344 -10.63 -23.04 5.14
N PRO A 345 -11.16 -22.87 3.92
CA PRO A 345 -10.86 -21.71 3.08
C PRO A 345 -11.43 -20.42 3.69
N PHE A 346 -10.79 -19.29 3.35
CA PHE A 346 -11.25 -17.95 3.71
C PHE A 346 -11.59 -17.12 2.45
N THR A 347 -12.49 -16.17 2.62
CA THR A 347 -12.93 -15.24 1.58
C THR A 347 -13.02 -13.85 2.18
N ASP A 348 -12.61 -12.84 1.42
CA ASP A 348 -12.68 -11.43 1.77
C ASP A 348 -11.94 -11.06 3.06
N GLN A 349 -10.79 -11.70 3.28
CA GLN A 349 -9.96 -11.43 4.44
C GLN A 349 -9.06 -10.21 4.19
N PRO A 350 -9.06 -9.17 5.05
CA PRO A 350 -8.24 -7.98 4.82
C PRO A 350 -6.74 -8.32 4.90
N TRP A 351 -5.98 -7.86 3.91
CA TRP A 351 -4.52 -7.96 3.92
C TRP A 351 -3.91 -6.94 4.89
N ILE A 352 -2.96 -7.41 5.70
CA ILE A 352 -2.22 -6.56 6.64
C ILE A 352 -0.74 -6.58 6.25
N ALA A 353 -0.22 -5.43 5.85
CA ALA A 353 1.16 -5.25 5.42
C ALA A 353 2.17 -5.77 6.45
N GLY A 354 3.07 -6.65 6.01
CA GLY A 354 4.15 -7.24 6.83
C GLY A 354 3.72 -8.23 7.91
N ARG A 355 2.42 -8.54 8.04
CA ARG A 355 1.89 -9.52 9.02
C ARG A 355 1.20 -10.71 8.37
N THR A 356 0.88 -10.61 7.10
CA THR A 356 0.18 -11.68 6.39
C THR A 356 1.17 -12.70 5.89
N ALA A 357 1.13 -13.90 6.46
CA ALA A 357 1.90 -15.05 6.03
C ALA A 357 0.98 -16.27 5.99
N LEU A 358 1.07 -17.05 4.91
CA LEU A 358 0.20 -18.19 4.63
C LEU A 358 1.04 -19.46 4.46
N PRO A 359 0.51 -20.65 4.79
CA PRO A 359 1.20 -21.91 4.56
C PRO A 359 1.62 -22.10 3.10
N PHE A 360 2.76 -22.75 2.91
CA PHE A 360 3.30 -23.10 1.60
C PHE A 360 2.29 -23.93 0.79
N GLY A 361 2.10 -23.56 -0.47
CA GLY A 361 1.15 -24.14 -1.42
C GLY A 361 -0.30 -23.65 -1.30
N THR A 362 -0.56 -22.65 -0.45
CA THR A 362 -1.88 -22.02 -0.38
C THR A 362 -2.26 -21.42 -1.74
N ASN A 363 -3.45 -21.73 -2.24
CA ASN A 363 -4.00 -21.10 -3.43
C ASN A 363 -4.61 -19.75 -3.03
N LEU A 364 -4.08 -18.67 -3.58
CA LEU A 364 -4.41 -17.32 -3.14
C LEU A 364 -4.95 -16.49 -4.32
N ARG A 365 -5.94 -15.65 -4.04
CA ARG A 365 -6.40 -14.58 -4.94
C ARG A 365 -6.37 -13.26 -4.17
N ILE A 366 -5.72 -12.27 -4.77
CA ILE A 366 -5.58 -10.93 -4.22
C ILE A 366 -6.61 -10.04 -4.93
N ASN A 367 -7.56 -9.51 -4.18
CA ASN A 367 -8.57 -8.58 -4.65
C ASN A 367 -8.10 -7.16 -4.33
N LEU A 368 -7.89 -6.35 -5.36
CA LEU A 368 -7.46 -4.96 -5.25
C LEU A 368 -8.65 -4.04 -5.51
N GLU A 369 -8.89 -3.09 -4.63
CA GLU A 369 -9.88 -2.03 -4.81
C GLU A 369 -9.20 -0.66 -4.88
N ALA A 370 -9.45 0.08 -5.95
CA ALA A 370 -8.92 1.42 -6.17
C ALA A 370 -9.95 2.51 -5.86
N ASN A 371 -9.48 3.69 -5.45
CA ASN A 371 -10.32 4.85 -5.16
C ASN A 371 -11.08 5.41 -6.38
N LYS A 372 -10.70 5.03 -7.61
CA LYS A 372 -11.32 5.49 -8.85
C LYS A 372 -11.16 4.49 -10.01
N PRO A 373 -11.97 4.61 -11.08
CA PRO A 373 -11.89 3.76 -12.26
C PRO A 373 -10.52 3.81 -12.93
N LEU A 374 -9.98 2.63 -13.27
CA LEU A 374 -8.66 2.46 -13.84
C LEU A 374 -8.75 2.10 -15.32
N GLN A 375 -7.82 2.61 -16.13
CA GLN A 375 -7.66 2.21 -17.52
C GLN A 375 -6.68 1.03 -17.64
N GLN A 376 -5.56 1.10 -16.92
CA GLN A 376 -4.56 0.03 -16.88
C GLN A 376 -3.93 -0.10 -15.49
N ILE A 377 -3.45 -1.31 -15.20
CA ILE A 377 -2.71 -1.63 -13.99
C ILE A 377 -1.44 -2.36 -14.42
N HIS A 378 -0.32 -2.04 -13.79
CA HIS A 378 0.92 -2.78 -13.95
C HIS A 378 1.28 -3.42 -12.62
N ILE A 379 1.52 -4.72 -12.62
CA ILE A 379 1.93 -5.48 -11.44
C ILE A 379 3.29 -6.10 -11.77
N SER A 380 4.29 -5.79 -10.98
CA SER A 380 5.61 -6.40 -11.09
C SER A 380 5.80 -7.41 -9.97
N ASP A 381 5.99 -8.67 -10.33
CA ASP A 381 6.51 -9.70 -9.43
C ASP A 381 8.00 -9.94 -9.78
N PRO A 382 8.94 -9.64 -8.87
CA PRO A 382 10.37 -9.76 -9.13
C PRO A 382 10.82 -11.22 -9.37
N LEU A 383 10.04 -12.22 -8.95
CA LEU A 383 10.40 -13.63 -9.07
C LEU A 383 9.84 -14.27 -10.35
N THR A 384 8.63 -13.89 -10.76
CA THR A 384 7.89 -14.62 -11.80
C THR A 384 7.81 -13.86 -13.12
N ALA A 385 7.11 -12.73 -13.14
CA ALA A 385 6.83 -11.96 -14.34
C ALA A 385 6.31 -10.55 -14.00
N GLN A 386 6.25 -9.71 -15.03
CA GLN A 386 5.46 -8.49 -14.99
C GLN A 386 4.11 -8.73 -15.65
N TYR A 387 3.08 -8.05 -15.17
CA TYR A 387 1.71 -8.17 -15.66
C TYR A 387 1.18 -6.79 -16.02
N ARG A 388 0.45 -6.71 -17.13
CA ARG A 388 -0.34 -5.54 -17.49
C ARG A 388 -1.80 -5.93 -17.55
N ALA A 389 -2.60 -5.33 -16.67
CA ALA A 389 -4.04 -5.50 -16.65
C ALA A 389 -4.75 -4.33 -17.31
N GLY A 390 -5.91 -4.60 -17.89
CA GLY A 390 -6.86 -3.61 -18.35
C GLY A 390 -8.25 -4.21 -18.54
N TYR A 391 -9.22 -3.35 -18.83
CA TYR A 391 -10.62 -3.74 -18.94
C TYR A 391 -11.02 -3.80 -20.42
N LEU A 392 -11.58 -4.94 -20.83
CA LEU A 392 -12.05 -5.18 -22.19
C LEU A 392 -13.52 -5.61 -22.17
N THR A 393 -14.30 -5.10 -23.12
CA THR A 393 -15.68 -5.54 -23.32
C THR A 393 -15.70 -6.72 -24.29
N HIS A 394 -16.30 -7.84 -23.88
CA HIS A 394 -16.52 -9.01 -24.72
C HIS A 394 -18.02 -9.28 -24.89
N GLN A 395 -18.44 -9.81 -26.04
CA GLN A 395 -19.85 -10.18 -26.25
C GLN A 395 -20.03 -11.66 -25.93
N ASP A 396 -20.84 -11.98 -24.93
CA ASP A 396 -21.13 -13.35 -24.52
C ASP A 396 -21.76 -14.14 -25.67
N ILE A 397 -21.18 -15.30 -25.99
CA ILE A 397 -21.63 -16.12 -27.10
C ILE A 397 -22.98 -16.81 -26.84
N ARG A 398 -23.32 -17.11 -25.58
CA ARG A 398 -24.58 -17.77 -25.21
C ARG A 398 -25.71 -16.77 -24.98
N SER A 399 -25.41 -15.65 -24.30
CA SER A 399 -26.44 -14.68 -23.88
C SER A 399 -26.52 -13.42 -24.75
N GLU A 400 -25.58 -13.22 -25.67
CA GLU A 400 -25.38 -12.00 -26.48
C GLU A 400 -25.22 -10.70 -25.67
N LYS A 401 -25.08 -10.78 -24.34
CA LYS A 401 -24.85 -9.63 -23.47
C LYS A 401 -23.39 -9.18 -23.52
N LYS A 402 -23.15 -7.90 -23.27
CA LYS A 402 -21.80 -7.36 -23.09
C LYS A 402 -21.30 -7.74 -21.70
N LEU A 403 -20.14 -8.37 -21.65
CA LEU A 403 -19.37 -8.71 -20.45
C LEU A 403 -18.21 -7.74 -20.33
N GLU A 404 -18.02 -7.19 -19.13
CA GLU A 404 -16.81 -6.46 -18.78
C GLU A 404 -15.83 -7.45 -18.17
N LEU A 405 -14.65 -7.55 -18.78
CA LEU A 405 -13.61 -8.50 -18.39
C LEU A 405 -12.36 -7.73 -17.97
N ALA A 406 -11.78 -8.08 -16.84
CA ALA A 406 -10.44 -7.69 -16.46
C ALA A 406 -9.47 -8.72 -17.05
N VAL A 407 -8.58 -8.25 -17.93
CA VAL A 407 -7.61 -9.09 -18.65
C VAL A 407 -6.22 -8.70 -18.21
N LEU A 408 -5.47 -9.66 -17.67
CA LEU A 408 -4.08 -9.52 -17.29
C LEU A 408 -3.20 -10.27 -18.29
N VAL A 409 -2.20 -9.60 -18.84
CA VAL A 409 -1.23 -10.20 -19.76
C VAL A 409 0.10 -10.29 -19.05
N SER A 410 0.69 -11.48 -19.00
CA SER A 410 2.00 -11.67 -18.37
C SER A 410 3.13 -11.52 -19.37
N SER A 411 4.27 -11.05 -18.89
CA SER A 411 5.53 -11.10 -19.63
C SER A 411 6.12 -12.51 -19.60
N SER A 412 7.14 -12.75 -20.43
CA SER A 412 7.88 -14.01 -20.46
C SER A 412 8.90 -14.14 -19.34
N ALA A 413 9.33 -13.02 -18.74
CA ALA A 413 10.36 -12.93 -17.72
C ALA A 413 10.12 -11.67 -16.86
N PRO A 414 10.59 -11.62 -15.60
CA PRO A 414 10.36 -10.48 -14.70
C PRO A 414 11.04 -9.18 -15.17
N GLU A 415 12.01 -9.26 -16.07
CA GLU A 415 12.69 -8.08 -16.64
C GLU A 415 12.07 -7.58 -17.96
N THR A 416 11.16 -8.34 -18.57
CA THR A 416 10.54 -7.96 -19.85
C THR A 416 9.21 -7.28 -19.63
N GLU A 417 8.94 -6.22 -20.40
CA GLU A 417 7.64 -5.56 -20.36
C GLU A 417 6.56 -6.44 -21.00
N PRO A 418 5.37 -6.54 -20.37
CA PRO A 418 4.23 -7.25 -20.94
C PRO A 418 3.70 -6.55 -22.19
N THR A 419 3.12 -7.32 -23.11
CA THR A 419 2.53 -6.80 -24.34
C THR A 419 1.36 -5.85 -24.04
N SER A 420 1.14 -4.89 -24.95
CA SER A 420 0.06 -3.92 -24.79
C SER A 420 -1.31 -4.55 -25.01
N LEU A 421 -2.30 -4.17 -24.20
CA LEU A 421 -3.67 -4.63 -24.35
C LEU A 421 -4.28 -4.09 -25.66
N THR A 422 -4.61 -4.99 -26.58
CA THR A 422 -5.36 -4.69 -27.81
C THR A 422 -6.76 -5.30 -27.73
N LYS A 423 -7.71 -4.75 -28.48
CA LYS A 423 -9.10 -5.26 -28.49
C LYS A 423 -9.20 -6.69 -29.05
N ASP A 424 -8.27 -7.06 -29.92
CA ASP A 424 -8.23 -8.36 -30.58
C ASP A 424 -7.51 -9.44 -29.74
N LEU A 425 -7.00 -9.08 -28.55
CA LEU A 425 -6.23 -9.97 -27.69
C LEU A 425 -7.02 -11.19 -27.19
N LEU A 426 -8.36 -11.06 -27.14
CA LEU A 426 -9.28 -12.15 -26.78
C LEU A 426 -9.69 -13.02 -27.99
N ALA A 427 -9.21 -12.73 -29.19
CA ALA A 427 -9.56 -13.49 -30.39
C ALA A 427 -8.66 -14.75 -30.53
N GLY A 428 -9.29 -15.92 -30.58
CA GLY A 428 -8.58 -17.19 -30.82
C GLY A 428 -7.67 -17.61 -29.68
N ILE A 429 -8.07 -17.32 -28.44
CA ILE A 429 -7.38 -17.78 -27.23
C ILE A 429 -7.49 -19.31 -27.10
N THR A 430 -6.44 -19.94 -26.59
CA THR A 430 -6.41 -21.40 -26.36
C THR A 430 -6.16 -21.73 -24.91
N ASN A 431 -6.61 -22.90 -24.46
CA ASN A 431 -6.22 -23.45 -23.16
C ASN A 431 -4.78 -24.00 -23.22
N ILE A 432 -4.26 -24.48 -22.09
CA ILE A 432 -2.93 -25.11 -21.99
C ILE A 432 -2.78 -26.32 -22.93
N ASP A 433 -3.89 -27.03 -23.21
CA ASP A 433 -3.93 -28.18 -24.11
C ASP A 433 -4.06 -27.79 -25.61
N GLY A 434 -4.10 -26.50 -25.92
CA GLY A 434 -4.20 -25.97 -27.30
C GLY A 434 -5.62 -25.96 -27.89
N GLU A 435 -6.64 -26.28 -27.10
CA GLU A 435 -8.05 -26.19 -27.51
C GLU A 435 -8.53 -24.73 -27.49
N GLN A 436 -9.34 -24.32 -28.47
CA GLN A 436 -9.89 -22.96 -28.50
C GLN A 436 -10.86 -22.71 -27.35
N LEU A 437 -10.66 -21.60 -26.64
CA LEU A 437 -11.52 -21.14 -25.55
C LEU A 437 -12.45 -20.03 -26.04
N GLN A 438 -13.76 -20.24 -25.92
CA GLN A 438 -14.77 -19.20 -26.11
C GLN A 438 -15.33 -18.78 -24.75
N LEU A 439 -15.29 -17.49 -24.44
CA LEU A 439 -15.69 -16.99 -23.13
C LEU A 439 -17.20 -16.81 -23.04
N SER A 440 -17.79 -17.29 -21.95
CA SER A 440 -19.21 -17.12 -21.64
C SER A 440 -19.41 -17.02 -20.12
N THR A 441 -20.65 -16.85 -19.69
CA THR A 441 -21.00 -16.86 -18.27
C THR A 441 -22.07 -17.90 -17.97
N GLU A 442 -21.89 -18.64 -16.89
CA GLU A 442 -22.85 -19.63 -16.40
C GLU A 442 -23.09 -19.40 -14.90
N ASN A 443 -24.34 -19.14 -14.51
CA ASN A 443 -24.73 -18.79 -13.14
C ASN A 443 -23.94 -17.62 -12.51
N GLY A 444 -23.44 -16.68 -13.33
CA GLY A 444 -22.68 -15.52 -12.86
C GLY A 444 -21.18 -15.76 -12.68
N VAL A 445 -20.69 -16.95 -13.01
CA VAL A 445 -19.25 -17.28 -13.03
C VAL A 445 -18.76 -17.31 -14.47
N LEU A 446 -17.52 -16.89 -14.70
CA LEU A 446 -16.89 -16.96 -16.02
C LEU A 446 -16.61 -18.43 -16.37
N CYS A 447 -16.92 -18.82 -17.61
CA CYS A 447 -16.61 -20.14 -18.14
C CYS A 447 -15.99 -20.05 -19.53
N GLY A 448 -15.07 -20.97 -19.81
CA GLY A 448 -14.45 -21.19 -21.11
C GLY A 448 -15.11 -22.38 -21.79
N LEU A 449 -15.60 -22.19 -23.00
CA LEU A 449 -16.29 -23.18 -23.81
C LEU A 449 -15.38 -23.69 -24.93
N ASP A 450 -15.57 -24.95 -25.33
CA ASP A 450 -14.96 -25.52 -26.54
C ASP A 450 -15.71 -25.07 -27.82
N GLU A 451 -15.21 -25.48 -29.00
CA GLU A 451 -15.86 -25.20 -30.29
C GLU A 451 -17.29 -25.76 -30.41
N LYS A 452 -17.66 -26.76 -29.59
CA LYS A 452 -18.98 -27.40 -29.57
C LYS A 452 -19.93 -26.79 -28.54
N GLY A 453 -19.45 -25.84 -27.72
CA GLY A 453 -20.21 -25.16 -26.68
C GLY A 453 -20.27 -25.88 -25.33
N GLU A 454 -19.45 -26.91 -25.10
CA GLU A 454 -19.28 -27.60 -23.82
C GLU A 454 -18.29 -26.84 -22.91
N VAL A 455 -18.51 -26.89 -21.59
CA VAL A 455 -17.67 -26.16 -20.61
C VAL A 455 -16.36 -26.91 -20.38
N LEU A 456 -15.24 -26.29 -20.73
CA LEU A 456 -13.89 -26.82 -20.47
C LEU A 456 -13.35 -26.39 -19.12
N THR A 457 -13.58 -25.12 -18.75
CA THR A 457 -13.08 -24.53 -17.50
C THR A 457 -14.07 -23.51 -16.97
N SER A 458 -14.16 -23.38 -15.65
CA SER A 458 -14.95 -22.35 -14.98
C SER A 458 -14.30 -21.97 -13.65
N GLY A 459 -14.33 -20.67 -13.35
CA GLY A 459 -13.71 -20.16 -12.13
C GLY A 459 -13.77 -18.63 -12.06
N ALA A 460 -13.22 -18.07 -10.98
CA ALA A 460 -13.11 -16.63 -10.81
C ALA A 460 -12.11 -16.00 -11.79
N VAL A 461 -11.06 -16.76 -12.13
CA VAL A 461 -10.07 -16.39 -13.14
C VAL A 461 -9.87 -17.57 -14.09
N ILE A 462 -9.92 -17.30 -15.39
CA ILE A 462 -9.63 -18.26 -16.45
C ILE A 462 -8.26 -17.95 -17.01
N GLU A 463 -7.42 -18.97 -17.08
CA GLU A 463 -6.13 -18.90 -17.76
C GLU A 463 -6.30 -19.27 -19.23
N GLY A 464 -5.63 -18.52 -20.11
CA GLY A 464 -5.56 -18.80 -21.54
C GLY A 464 -4.24 -18.33 -22.13
N PHE A 465 -4.04 -18.67 -23.40
CA PHE A 465 -2.85 -18.30 -24.16
C PHE A 465 -3.26 -17.65 -25.49
N THR A 466 -2.56 -16.59 -25.88
CA THR A 466 -2.71 -15.98 -27.21
C THR A 466 -2.06 -16.86 -28.29
N GLN A 467 -2.31 -16.58 -29.57
CA GLN A 467 -1.68 -17.29 -30.70
C GLN A 467 -0.15 -17.23 -30.66
N ASP A 468 0.41 -16.16 -30.08
CA ASP A 468 1.85 -15.96 -29.91
C ASP A 468 2.41 -16.67 -28.66
N GLY A 469 1.57 -17.42 -27.94
CA GLY A 469 1.92 -18.15 -26.71
C GLY A 469 2.02 -17.28 -25.46
N THR A 470 1.51 -16.04 -25.49
CA THR A 470 1.51 -15.16 -24.31
C THR A 470 0.40 -15.59 -23.35
N ARG A 471 0.75 -15.80 -22.08
CA ARG A 471 -0.20 -16.17 -21.03
C ARG A 471 -1.08 -14.96 -20.66
N ILE A 472 -2.38 -15.22 -20.61
CA ILE A 472 -3.40 -14.24 -20.24
C ILE A 472 -4.29 -14.81 -19.13
N LEU A 473 -4.69 -13.95 -18.20
CA LEU A 473 -5.59 -14.28 -17.11
C LEU A 473 -6.81 -13.39 -17.23
N ILE A 474 -8.00 -13.98 -17.25
CA ILE A 474 -9.25 -13.29 -17.56
C ILE A 474 -10.20 -13.49 -16.38
N SER A 475 -10.75 -12.41 -15.86
CA SER A 475 -11.76 -12.43 -14.80
C SER A 475 -12.93 -11.53 -15.15
N LEU A 476 -14.09 -11.77 -14.54
CA LEU A 476 -15.24 -10.87 -14.65
C LEU A 476 -14.97 -9.59 -13.87
N ALA A 477 -15.09 -8.44 -14.52
CA ALA A 477 -14.97 -7.15 -13.86
C ALA A 477 -16.37 -6.68 -13.42
N THR A 478 -16.58 -6.52 -12.12
CA THR A 478 -17.77 -5.85 -11.55
C THR A 478 -17.70 -4.34 -11.70
N SER A 479 -16.48 -3.78 -11.71
CA SER A 479 -16.17 -2.37 -11.88
C SER A 479 -14.73 -2.20 -12.36
N GLU A 480 -14.43 -1.12 -13.07
CA GLU A 480 -13.06 -0.71 -13.44
C GLU A 480 -12.20 -0.27 -12.24
N THR A 481 -12.75 -0.30 -11.03
CA THR A 481 -12.05 -0.03 -9.76
C THR A 481 -11.46 -1.28 -9.12
N GLN A 482 -11.86 -2.48 -9.57
CA GLN A 482 -11.51 -3.75 -8.93
C GLN A 482 -10.69 -4.64 -9.85
N LEU A 483 -9.65 -5.26 -9.30
CA LEU A 483 -8.83 -6.25 -10.00
C LEU A 483 -8.59 -7.48 -9.13
N ILE A 484 -8.78 -8.66 -9.71
CA ILE A 484 -8.43 -9.94 -9.09
C ILE A 484 -7.10 -10.42 -9.67
N PHE A 485 -6.10 -10.61 -8.82
CA PHE A 485 -4.81 -11.17 -9.18
C PHE A 485 -4.63 -12.56 -8.56
N PRO A 486 -4.59 -13.64 -9.35
CA PRO A 486 -4.38 -14.98 -8.82
C PRO A 486 -2.89 -15.24 -8.54
N VAL A 487 -2.62 -15.86 -7.39
CA VAL A 487 -1.33 -16.40 -6.98
C VAL A 487 -1.52 -17.90 -6.78
N THR A 488 -1.08 -18.68 -7.77
CA THR A 488 -1.43 -20.10 -7.82
C THR A 488 -0.18 -20.97 -8.04
N PRO A 489 0.16 -21.88 -7.11
CA PRO A 489 0.05 -21.80 -5.64
C PRO A 489 1.19 -20.97 -5.00
N LEU A 490 1.04 -20.58 -3.72
CA LEU A 490 2.04 -19.81 -2.98
C LEU A 490 3.25 -20.65 -2.58
N TYR A 491 4.28 -20.69 -3.42
CA TYR A 491 5.54 -21.40 -3.13
C TYR A 491 6.67 -20.52 -2.62
N ASN A 492 6.63 -19.22 -2.90
CA ASN A 492 7.63 -18.27 -2.45
C ASN A 492 6.95 -17.05 -1.84
N ASP A 493 7.71 -16.27 -1.08
CA ASP A 493 7.28 -14.95 -0.66
C ASP A 493 6.86 -14.12 -1.87
N VAL A 494 5.65 -13.59 -1.83
CA VAL A 494 5.09 -12.75 -2.89
C VAL A 494 5.36 -11.30 -2.54
N ALA A 495 6.03 -10.58 -3.43
CA ALA A 495 6.35 -9.16 -3.27
C ALA A 495 5.96 -8.40 -4.55
N LEU A 496 4.70 -7.98 -4.65
CA LEU A 496 4.16 -7.31 -5.81
C LEU A 496 4.34 -5.79 -5.71
N THR A 497 4.77 -5.18 -6.79
CA THR A 497 4.79 -3.71 -6.95
C THR A 497 3.73 -3.31 -7.96
N VAL A 498 2.73 -2.54 -7.53
CA VAL A 498 1.55 -2.19 -8.34
C VAL A 498 1.58 -0.71 -8.71
N SER A 499 1.59 -0.42 -10.01
CA SER A 499 1.40 0.94 -10.54
C SER A 499 0.03 1.04 -11.21
N LEU A 500 -0.64 2.17 -11.02
CA LEU A 500 -2.01 2.37 -11.51
C LEU A 500 -2.04 3.47 -12.57
N TYR A 501 -2.94 3.31 -13.54
CA TYR A 501 -3.23 4.31 -14.56
C TYR A 501 -4.74 4.44 -14.74
N ASP A 502 -5.27 5.66 -14.62
CA ASP A 502 -6.71 5.92 -14.59
C ASP A 502 -7.30 6.47 -15.90
N GLN A 503 -8.62 6.71 -15.89
CA GLN A 503 -9.37 7.29 -17.00
C GLN A 503 -9.10 8.80 -17.22
N ASP A 504 -8.44 9.49 -16.29
CA ASP A 504 -8.08 10.92 -16.37
C ASP A 504 -6.63 11.14 -16.87
N GLU A 505 -6.02 10.08 -17.39
CA GLU A 505 -4.62 10.02 -17.84
C GLU A 505 -3.62 10.35 -16.71
N ILE A 506 -3.89 9.88 -15.49
CA ILE A 506 -3.04 10.08 -14.32
C ILE A 506 -2.51 8.71 -13.87
N ILE A 507 -1.21 8.64 -13.66
CA ILE A 507 -0.55 7.48 -13.03
C ILE A 507 -0.36 7.72 -11.54
N SER A 508 -0.33 6.64 -10.76
CA SER A 508 -0.09 6.68 -9.31
C SER A 508 1.22 7.43 -8.98
N THR A 509 1.24 8.14 -7.85
CA THR A 509 2.41 8.93 -7.43
C THR A 509 3.56 8.00 -7.03
N ASP A 510 3.24 6.99 -6.23
CA ASP A 510 4.15 5.95 -5.78
C ASP A 510 3.54 4.58 -6.13
N PRO A 511 4.35 3.57 -6.42
CA PRO A 511 3.86 2.21 -6.58
C PRO A 511 3.43 1.62 -5.24
N TYR A 512 2.31 0.89 -5.23
CA TYR A 512 1.80 0.21 -4.05
C TYR A 512 2.46 -1.16 -3.90
N VAL A 513 3.01 -1.46 -2.73
CA VAL A 513 3.75 -2.71 -2.49
C VAL A 513 2.91 -3.68 -1.67
N ILE A 514 2.68 -4.87 -2.19
CA ILE A 514 1.96 -5.96 -1.52
C ILE A 514 2.96 -7.06 -1.19
N SER A 515 3.05 -7.44 0.08
CA SER A 515 3.93 -8.52 0.54
C SER A 515 3.15 -9.57 1.33
N ILE A 516 3.34 -10.84 0.95
CA ILE A 516 2.71 -12.01 1.57
C ILE A 516 3.80 -13.08 1.73
N GLY A 517 4.03 -13.51 2.98
CA GLY A 517 5.05 -14.52 3.29
C GLY A 517 4.54 -15.95 3.07
N ALA A 518 5.41 -16.84 2.63
CA ALA A 518 5.17 -18.28 2.55
C ALA A 518 5.78 -18.99 3.77
N ILE A 519 4.97 -19.68 4.57
CA ILE A 519 5.41 -20.45 5.73
C ILE A 519 5.61 -21.90 5.30
N THR A 520 6.86 -22.36 5.29
CA THR A 520 7.19 -23.76 5.03
C THR A 520 6.74 -24.66 6.18
N ASP A 521 6.25 -25.84 5.83
CA ASP A 521 5.92 -26.91 6.77
C ASP A 521 7.17 -27.38 7.54
N GLN A 522 7.02 -27.70 8.83
CA GLN A 522 8.11 -28.19 9.67
C GLN A 522 8.05 -29.71 9.79
N SER A 523 9.22 -30.34 9.93
CA SER A 523 9.24 -31.79 10.18
C SER A 523 8.75 -32.09 11.61
N PRO A 524 8.06 -33.22 11.82
CA PRO A 524 7.60 -33.61 13.14
C PRO A 524 8.72 -33.64 14.18
N ASN A 525 8.44 -33.18 15.40
CA ASN A 525 9.38 -33.24 16.51
C ASN A 525 9.06 -34.44 17.42
N LEU A 526 10.06 -35.27 17.71
CA LEU A 526 9.93 -36.47 18.52
C LEU A 526 10.82 -36.36 19.77
N ASP A 527 10.21 -36.22 20.95
CA ASP A 527 10.89 -36.34 22.24
C ASP A 527 10.59 -37.72 22.84
N ILE A 528 11.53 -38.65 22.65
CA ILE A 528 11.35 -40.07 22.99
C ILE A 528 12.49 -40.54 23.88
N ARG A 529 12.16 -41.37 24.88
CA ARG A 529 13.12 -42.05 25.74
C ARG A 529 12.79 -43.54 25.81
N LEU A 530 13.83 -44.36 25.87
CA LEU A 530 13.71 -45.77 26.22
C LEU A 530 13.51 -45.90 27.73
N GLN A 531 12.68 -46.85 28.18
CA GLN A 531 12.39 -47.04 29.61
C GLN A 531 12.81 -48.43 30.10
N GLY A 532 13.77 -48.53 31.03
CA GLY A 532 14.19 -49.83 31.55
C GLY A 532 14.93 -50.68 30.51
N ILE A 533 15.64 -50.03 29.59
CA ILE A 533 16.53 -50.63 28.59
C ILE A 533 17.88 -49.93 28.75
N GLY A 534 18.94 -50.70 28.94
CA GLY A 534 20.32 -50.20 28.97
C GLY A 534 20.93 -50.09 27.56
N SER A 535 22.24 -49.93 27.49
CA SER A 535 22.98 -49.97 26.22
C SER A 535 23.10 -51.39 25.63
N ALA A 536 22.69 -52.42 26.36
CA ALA A 536 22.76 -53.81 25.93
C ALA A 536 21.39 -54.49 26.06
N ILE A 537 20.99 -55.24 25.03
CA ILE A 537 19.72 -55.96 24.97
C ILE A 537 19.90 -57.40 24.49
N THR A 538 18.96 -58.29 24.79
CA THR A 538 18.91 -59.64 24.23
C THR A 538 18.19 -59.65 22.88
N PRO A 539 18.42 -60.66 22.02
CA PRO A 539 17.71 -60.78 20.75
C PRO A 539 16.18 -60.91 20.88
N ASN A 540 15.67 -61.22 22.07
CA ASN A 540 14.25 -61.43 22.35
C ASN A 540 13.63 -60.31 23.21
N ALA A 541 14.33 -59.18 23.34
CA ALA A 541 13.92 -58.09 24.21
C ALA A 541 12.62 -57.39 23.75
N ILE A 542 11.92 -56.82 24.73
CA ILE A 542 10.84 -55.85 24.56
C ILE A 542 11.45 -54.48 24.81
N ILE A 543 11.37 -53.58 23.84
CA ILE A 543 11.88 -52.20 23.93
C ILE A 543 10.70 -51.26 24.19
N PRO A 544 10.37 -50.95 25.45
CA PRO A 544 9.38 -49.95 25.77
C PRO A 544 9.92 -48.54 25.55
N ILE A 545 9.06 -47.69 25.02
CA ILE A 545 9.32 -46.28 24.81
C ILE A 545 8.31 -45.43 25.55
N LYS A 546 8.72 -44.22 25.89
CA LYS A 546 7.82 -43.18 26.36
C LYS A 546 8.23 -41.86 25.75
N GLY A 547 7.31 -41.25 25.03
CA GLY A 547 7.57 -39.97 24.38
C GLY A 547 6.33 -39.33 23.81
N LYS A 548 6.55 -38.20 23.17
CA LYS A 548 5.53 -37.48 22.40
C LYS A 548 6.04 -37.11 21.02
N VAL A 549 5.13 -37.09 20.06
CA VAL A 549 5.33 -36.52 18.73
C VAL A 549 4.43 -35.31 18.57
N THR A 550 5.00 -34.20 18.12
CA THR A 550 4.30 -32.93 17.90
C THR A 550 4.65 -32.37 16.55
N ASP A 551 3.66 -31.82 15.86
CA ASP A 551 3.79 -31.28 14.51
C ASP A 551 2.80 -30.12 14.34
N ASP A 552 3.08 -29.18 13.44
CA ASP A 552 2.24 -27.99 13.21
C ASP A 552 0.98 -28.26 12.38
N TYR A 553 1.02 -29.24 11.47
CA TYR A 553 -0.15 -29.69 10.69
C TYR A 553 -0.57 -31.13 10.99
N GLY A 554 0.14 -31.78 11.90
CA GLY A 554 -0.19 -33.08 12.45
C GLY A 554 0.54 -34.22 11.76
N VAL A 555 0.62 -35.32 12.49
CA VAL A 555 1.40 -36.49 12.08
C VAL A 555 0.51 -37.46 11.31
N SER A 556 1.03 -38.01 10.21
CA SER A 556 0.34 -39.03 9.42
C SER A 556 0.60 -40.43 9.97
N SER A 557 1.88 -40.79 10.17
CA SER A 557 2.27 -42.10 10.70
C SER A 557 3.60 -42.05 11.46
N SER A 558 3.84 -43.05 12.31
CA SER A 558 5.13 -43.24 12.98
C SER A 558 5.58 -44.69 12.98
N TRP A 559 6.89 -44.92 13.03
CA TRP A 559 7.50 -46.25 13.03
C TRP A 559 8.83 -46.27 13.76
N PHE A 560 9.20 -47.43 14.30
CA PHE A 560 10.57 -47.73 14.67
C PHE A 560 11.38 -48.01 13.41
N ASN A 561 12.54 -47.36 13.29
CA ASN A 561 13.55 -47.63 12.27
C ASN A 561 14.78 -48.25 12.96
N LEU A 562 14.99 -49.53 12.69
CA LEU A 562 16.03 -50.35 13.32
C LEU A 562 17.06 -50.73 12.27
N GLU A 563 18.28 -50.22 12.43
CA GLU A 563 19.38 -50.35 11.48
C GLU A 563 20.49 -51.24 12.08
N PRO A 564 20.63 -52.49 11.62
CA PRO A 564 21.77 -53.32 11.99
C PRO A 564 23.08 -52.81 11.38
N GLN A 565 24.20 -53.04 12.05
CA GLN A 565 25.52 -52.73 11.49
C GLN A 565 25.82 -53.48 10.18
N GLU A 566 25.30 -54.70 10.06
CA GLU A 566 25.34 -55.52 8.83
C GLU A 566 23.93 -56.02 8.50
N GLY A 567 23.30 -55.45 7.46
CA GLY A 567 21.96 -55.84 7.01
C GLY A 567 21.15 -54.66 6.47
N ASP A 568 19.90 -54.93 6.09
CA ASP A 568 18.94 -53.90 5.66
C ASP A 568 18.19 -53.32 6.86
N ALA A 569 17.78 -52.05 6.76
CA ALA A 569 16.99 -51.37 7.78
C ALA A 569 15.58 -51.98 7.89
N MET A 570 15.12 -52.18 9.12
CA MET A 570 13.80 -52.74 9.43
C MET A 570 12.88 -51.64 9.97
N LYS A 571 11.65 -51.59 9.45
CA LYS A 571 10.62 -50.62 9.87
C LYS A 571 9.46 -51.32 10.56
N PHE A 572 9.12 -50.90 11.77
CA PHE A 572 8.00 -51.45 12.54
C PHE A 572 6.97 -50.35 12.86
N PRO A 573 5.69 -50.53 12.52
CA PRO A 573 4.68 -49.49 12.75
C PRO A 573 4.51 -49.20 14.24
N LEU A 574 4.39 -47.92 14.57
CA LEU A 574 4.18 -47.42 15.92
C LEU A 574 2.89 -46.59 15.93
N PRO A 575 1.82 -47.04 16.62
CA PRO A 575 0.59 -46.27 16.70
C PRO A 575 0.74 -45.06 17.62
N ILE A 576 0.12 -43.94 17.24
CA ILE A 576 0.04 -42.71 18.05
C ILE A 576 -1.20 -42.81 18.93
N GLU A 577 -1.01 -42.75 20.25
CA GLU A 577 -2.06 -42.80 21.26
C GLU A 577 -2.45 -41.37 21.68
N ASN A 578 -3.74 -41.13 21.95
CA ASN A 578 -4.25 -39.81 22.39
C ASN A 578 -3.86 -38.60 21.50
N GLY A 579 -3.48 -38.83 20.25
CA GLY A 579 -3.13 -37.79 19.26
C GLY A 579 -1.66 -37.35 19.26
N GLU A 580 -0.91 -37.57 20.34
CA GLU A 580 0.50 -37.12 20.45
C GLU A 580 1.42 -38.11 21.19
N GLU A 581 0.88 -39.10 21.92
CA GLU A 581 1.66 -39.94 22.82
C GLU A 581 2.15 -41.22 22.14
N LEU A 582 3.40 -41.59 22.39
CA LEU A 582 4.04 -42.80 21.88
C LEU A 582 4.47 -43.69 23.05
N GLN A 583 3.72 -44.77 23.29
CA GLN A 583 3.94 -45.69 24.43
C GLN A 583 3.97 -47.17 24.06
N THR A 584 3.55 -47.54 22.84
CA THR A 584 3.51 -48.94 22.41
C THR A 584 4.93 -49.50 22.31
N PRO A 585 5.26 -50.60 23.04
CA PRO A 585 6.61 -51.18 23.05
C PRO A 585 6.88 -52.02 21.79
N LEU A 586 8.15 -52.10 21.38
CA LEU A 586 8.61 -53.00 20.31
C LEU A 586 9.02 -54.35 20.88
N ASP A 587 8.29 -55.43 20.56
CA ASP A 587 8.62 -56.80 20.98
C ASP A 587 9.38 -57.55 19.88
N LEU A 588 10.70 -57.66 20.00
CA LEU A 588 11.56 -58.27 18.98
C LEU A 588 11.29 -59.77 18.79
N ARG A 589 10.85 -60.48 19.84
CA ARG A 589 10.51 -61.91 19.71
C ARG A 589 9.16 -62.11 18.99
N ALA A 590 8.20 -61.21 19.21
CA ALA A 590 6.95 -61.24 18.45
C ALA A 590 7.21 -60.94 16.97
N GLN A 591 8.03 -59.94 16.66
CA GLN A 591 8.40 -59.59 15.28
C GLN A 591 9.13 -60.74 14.58
N ARG A 592 10.09 -61.40 15.25
CA ARG A 592 10.77 -62.59 14.70
C ARG A 592 9.82 -63.76 14.42
N ALA A 593 8.81 -63.95 15.26
CA ALA A 593 7.84 -65.02 15.07
C ALA A 593 6.95 -64.78 13.83
N GLU A 594 6.78 -63.53 13.43
CA GLU A 594 6.06 -63.14 12.22
C GLU A 594 6.96 -63.15 10.97
N ASP A 595 8.19 -62.65 11.10
CA ASP A 595 9.20 -62.62 10.03
C ASP A 595 10.59 -63.04 10.54
N GLU A 596 11.07 -64.22 10.12
CA GLU A 596 12.39 -64.76 10.48
C GLU A 596 13.55 -63.85 10.02
N SER A 597 13.36 -62.99 9.03
CA SER A 597 14.41 -62.06 8.56
C SER A 597 14.75 -60.94 9.56
N THR A 598 13.88 -60.74 10.57
CA THR A 598 14.11 -59.79 11.68
C THR A 598 14.96 -60.37 12.82
N GLU A 599 15.52 -61.57 12.63
CA GLU A 599 16.40 -62.19 13.61
C GLU A 599 17.71 -61.42 13.76
N LEU A 600 17.93 -60.93 14.97
CA LEU A 600 19.16 -60.26 15.35
C LEU A 600 20.17 -61.25 15.92
N LYS A 601 21.40 -61.22 15.41
CA LYS A 601 22.49 -62.07 15.89
C LYS A 601 23.08 -61.52 17.19
N PRO A 602 23.35 -62.38 18.19
CA PRO A 602 24.18 -61.98 19.32
C PRO A 602 25.55 -61.44 18.85
N GLU A 603 26.13 -60.55 19.65
CA GLU A 603 27.41 -59.87 19.40
C GLU A 603 27.38 -58.87 18.23
N SER A 604 26.19 -58.34 17.91
CA SER A 604 26.01 -57.26 16.93
C SER A 604 25.51 -55.98 17.60
N THR A 605 25.77 -54.82 16.98
CA THR A 605 25.23 -53.54 17.42
C THR A 605 24.14 -53.09 16.45
N ILE A 606 23.04 -52.56 16.99
CA ILE A 606 21.94 -51.96 16.23
C ILE A 606 21.79 -50.48 16.57
N THR A 607 21.33 -49.70 15.60
CA THR A 607 20.91 -48.32 15.80
C THR A 607 19.39 -48.26 15.72
N LEU A 608 18.75 -47.88 16.81
CA LEU A 608 17.31 -47.69 16.88
C LEU A 608 17.00 -46.19 16.83
N SER A 609 16.10 -45.81 15.93
CA SER A 609 15.49 -44.49 15.90
C SER A 609 13.98 -44.64 15.74
N ILE A 610 13.22 -43.67 16.23
CA ILE A 610 11.80 -43.56 15.92
C ILE A 610 11.66 -42.44 14.92
N GLN A 611 10.87 -42.68 13.88
CA GLN A 611 10.58 -41.71 12.84
C GLN A 611 9.08 -41.50 12.75
N ALA A 612 8.69 -40.28 12.38
CA ALA A 612 7.32 -39.95 12.08
C ALA A 612 7.29 -39.06 10.85
N ASN A 613 6.27 -39.23 10.00
CA ASN A 613 6.02 -38.33 8.89
C ASN A 613 4.78 -37.48 9.14
N ASP A 614 4.81 -36.26 8.66
CA ASP A 614 3.69 -35.35 8.64
C ASP A 614 2.67 -35.72 7.54
N LYS A 615 1.68 -34.85 7.34
CA LYS A 615 0.66 -34.97 6.30
C LYS A 615 1.04 -34.26 5.00
N TYR A 616 2.23 -33.66 4.91
CA TYR A 616 2.64 -32.84 3.78
C TYR A 616 2.61 -33.62 2.46
N ASP A 617 1.90 -33.10 1.45
CA ASP A 617 1.55 -33.83 0.23
C ASP A 617 1.81 -33.05 -1.09
N LEU A 618 2.47 -31.89 -1.02
CA LEU A 618 2.63 -31.00 -2.17
C LEU A 618 3.83 -31.34 -3.06
N GLU A 619 5.05 -31.06 -2.58
CA GLU A 619 6.29 -31.27 -3.35
C GLU A 619 7.27 -32.18 -2.60
N GLY A 620 7.49 -33.39 -3.13
CA GLY A 620 8.47 -34.34 -2.59
C GLY A 620 7.84 -35.43 -1.72
N ASP A 621 8.68 -36.07 -0.91
CA ASP A 621 8.23 -37.00 0.13
C ASP A 621 7.74 -36.20 1.35
N PRO A 622 6.77 -36.72 2.14
CA PRO A 622 6.35 -36.12 3.41
C PRO A 622 7.55 -35.80 4.31
N ASN A 623 7.48 -34.74 5.11
CA ASN A 623 8.61 -34.41 5.97
C ASN A 623 8.74 -35.46 7.08
N ILE A 624 9.97 -35.96 7.27
CA ILE A 624 10.25 -37.03 8.24
C ILE A 624 11.00 -36.44 9.44
N GLY A 625 10.33 -36.45 10.59
CA GLY A 625 10.94 -36.24 11.89
C GLY A 625 11.67 -37.50 12.36
N THR A 626 12.85 -37.35 12.96
CA THR A 626 13.61 -38.46 13.56
C THR A 626 13.95 -38.14 15.01
N SER A 627 13.77 -39.11 15.91
CA SER A 627 14.15 -39.00 17.33
C SER A 627 15.67 -39.05 17.52
N SER A 628 16.12 -38.97 18.77
CA SER A 628 17.48 -39.39 19.11
C SER A 628 17.75 -40.83 18.66
N GLN A 629 18.96 -41.10 18.20
CA GLN A 629 19.42 -42.44 17.86
C GLN A 629 19.93 -43.15 19.11
N PHE A 630 19.48 -44.38 19.32
CA PHE A 630 19.89 -45.25 20.41
C PHE A 630 20.74 -46.39 19.86
N SER A 631 22.01 -46.44 20.24
CA SER A 631 22.89 -47.57 19.91
C SER A 631 22.75 -48.64 20.99
N LEU A 632 22.35 -49.84 20.59
CA LEU A 632 22.10 -50.98 21.49
C LEU A 632 22.95 -52.17 21.05
N ASP A 633 23.71 -52.73 21.98
CA ASP A 633 24.50 -53.93 21.78
C ASP A 633 23.66 -55.17 22.05
N ILE A 634 23.64 -56.09 21.10
CA ILE A 634 22.88 -57.33 21.21
C ILE A 634 23.76 -58.37 21.84
N VAL A 635 23.43 -58.75 23.07
CA VAL A 635 24.23 -59.64 23.90
C VAL A 635 23.47 -60.92 24.21
N THR A 636 24.20 -61.97 24.59
CA THR A 636 23.57 -63.18 25.11
C THR A 636 22.98 -62.94 26.51
N ASP A 637 22.03 -63.77 26.92
CA ASP A 637 21.42 -63.69 28.27
C ASP A 637 22.48 -63.74 29.38
N GLN A 638 23.53 -64.55 29.21
CA GLN A 638 24.64 -64.66 30.15
C GLN A 638 25.51 -63.39 30.20
N GLN A 639 25.82 -62.80 29.04
CA GLN A 639 26.58 -61.55 28.96
C GLN A 639 25.79 -60.38 29.57
N LEU A 640 24.47 -60.30 29.33
CA LEU A 640 23.63 -59.29 29.95
C LEU A 640 23.63 -59.41 31.47
N LEU A 641 23.48 -60.63 32.00
CA LEU A 641 23.54 -60.87 33.44
C LEU A 641 24.87 -60.39 34.03
N ALA A 642 26.00 -60.70 33.39
CA ALA A 642 27.32 -60.25 33.83
C ALA A 642 27.49 -58.72 33.77
N ILE A 643 26.82 -58.02 32.83
CA ILE A 643 26.80 -56.55 32.78
C ILE A 643 25.98 -56.00 33.95
N LEU A 644 24.78 -56.54 34.18
CA LEU A 644 23.89 -56.09 35.26
C LEU A 644 24.46 -56.40 36.65
N GLU A 645 25.19 -57.50 36.81
CA GLU A 645 25.89 -57.85 38.06
C GLU A 645 27.02 -56.86 38.38
N ARG A 646 27.80 -56.46 37.38
CA ARG A 646 28.80 -55.40 37.55
C ARG A 646 28.16 -54.06 37.92
N GLN A 647 27.01 -53.74 37.35
CA GLN A 647 26.26 -52.53 37.71
C GLN A 647 25.72 -52.61 39.15
N GLU A 648 25.14 -53.74 39.54
CA GLU A 648 24.67 -54.00 40.91
C GLU A 648 25.81 -53.88 41.93
N LEU A 649 26.98 -54.45 41.65
CA LEU A 649 28.18 -54.31 42.50
C LEU A 649 28.61 -52.83 42.65
N SER A 650 28.63 -52.07 41.54
CA SER A 650 28.99 -50.65 41.59
C SER A 650 27.97 -49.82 42.37
N LEU A 651 26.68 -50.09 42.22
CA LEU A 651 25.62 -49.43 42.99
C LEU A 651 25.75 -49.73 44.48
N ARG A 652 26.09 -50.98 44.83
CA ARG A 652 26.35 -51.37 46.21
C ARG A 652 27.54 -50.63 46.80
N GLN A 653 28.68 -50.58 46.12
CA GLN A 653 29.86 -49.84 46.60
C GLN A 653 29.52 -48.35 46.84
N ARG A 654 28.71 -47.76 45.94
CA ARG A 654 28.21 -46.41 46.12
C ARG A 654 27.30 -46.32 47.35
N TYR A 655 26.42 -47.29 47.56
CA TYR A 655 25.54 -47.33 48.72
C TYR A 655 26.28 -47.50 50.05
N GLU A 656 27.32 -48.33 50.10
CA GLU A 656 28.21 -48.48 51.26
C GLU A 656 28.89 -47.15 51.63
N LEU A 657 29.32 -46.38 50.62
CA LEU A 657 29.89 -45.05 50.83
C LEU A 657 28.85 -44.08 51.41
N ILE A 658 27.62 -44.08 50.88
CA ILE A 658 26.53 -43.25 51.42
C ILE A 658 26.23 -43.65 52.87
N LEU A 659 26.18 -44.96 53.16
CA LEU A 659 25.95 -45.47 54.51
C LEU A 659 27.06 -45.02 55.47
N ALA A 660 28.33 -45.07 55.05
CA ALA A 660 29.46 -44.56 55.83
C ALA A 660 29.35 -43.05 56.11
N GLU A 661 28.96 -42.24 55.11
CA GLU A 661 28.73 -40.80 55.31
C GLU A 661 27.57 -40.52 56.31
N VAL A 662 26.51 -41.34 56.28
CA VAL A 662 25.40 -41.23 57.25
C VAL A 662 25.86 -41.65 58.66
N GLN A 663 26.72 -42.66 58.78
CA GLN A 663 27.34 -43.05 60.05
C GLN A 663 28.20 -41.91 60.63
N GLU A 664 29.06 -41.31 59.80
CA GLU A 664 29.89 -40.16 60.21
C GLU A 664 29.03 -38.97 60.65
N MET A 665 27.96 -38.66 59.92
CA MET A 665 27.00 -37.63 60.31
C MET A 665 26.36 -37.94 61.67
N ARG A 666 25.91 -39.17 61.88
CA ARG A 666 25.31 -39.63 63.13
C ARG A 666 26.30 -39.52 64.30
N ASP A 667 27.55 -39.91 64.10
CA ASP A 667 28.58 -39.84 65.15
C ASP A 667 28.97 -38.39 65.47
N SER A 668 28.98 -37.50 64.48
CA SER A 668 29.13 -36.06 64.70
C SER A 668 27.98 -35.49 65.55
N LEU A 669 26.74 -35.91 65.29
CA LEU A 669 25.57 -35.53 66.09
C LEU A 669 25.64 -36.09 67.53
N ALA A 670 26.12 -37.32 67.70
CA ALA A 670 26.35 -37.91 69.02
C ALA A 670 27.38 -37.10 69.83
N GLN A 671 28.47 -36.67 69.18
CA GLN A 671 29.48 -35.82 69.82
C GLN A 671 28.91 -34.45 70.25
N VAL A 672 28.00 -33.86 69.46
CA VAL A 672 27.28 -32.65 69.84
C VAL A 672 26.42 -32.90 71.08
N LEU A 673 25.68 -34.01 71.13
CA LEU A 673 24.85 -34.38 72.29
C LEU A 673 25.68 -34.59 73.56
N GLU A 674 26.80 -35.32 73.47
CA GLU A 674 27.71 -35.54 74.61
C GLU A 674 28.35 -34.24 75.11
N SER A 675 28.70 -33.33 74.20
CA SER A 675 29.22 -32.01 74.56
C SER A 675 28.19 -31.16 75.31
N SER A 676 26.90 -31.30 74.97
CA SER A 676 25.79 -30.61 75.65
C SER A 676 25.49 -31.19 77.04
N GLN A 677 25.80 -32.48 77.29
CA GLN A 677 25.58 -33.15 78.57
C GLN A 677 26.76 -33.04 79.56
N GLY A 678 27.87 -32.41 79.17
CA GLY A 678 28.99 -32.08 80.05
C GLY A 678 29.85 -33.27 80.49
N THR A 679 29.91 -34.34 79.71
CA THR A 679 30.53 -35.62 80.10
C THR A 679 31.98 -35.84 79.63
N VAL A 680 32.66 -34.88 78.97
CA VAL A 680 34.03 -35.10 78.46
C VAL A 680 35.02 -33.98 78.82
N ASP A 681 36.11 -34.38 79.47
CA ASP A 681 37.39 -33.66 79.60
C ASP A 681 38.05 -33.62 78.21
N SER A 682 38.39 -32.43 77.73
CA SER A 682 38.88 -32.15 76.38
C SER A 682 40.29 -32.69 76.12
N ASP A 683 40.45 -33.96 75.68
CA ASP A 683 41.77 -34.44 75.24
C ASP A 683 41.79 -35.45 74.08
N VAL A 684 40.76 -35.54 73.22
CA VAL A 684 40.88 -36.36 72.01
C VAL A 684 40.24 -35.69 70.79
N GLY A 685 41.09 -35.17 69.90
CA GLY A 685 40.72 -34.78 68.54
C GLY A 685 41.34 -33.48 68.07
N ASN A 686 42.66 -33.48 67.82
CA ASN A 686 43.33 -32.39 67.10
C ASN A 686 42.82 -32.33 65.65
N GLU A 687 42.01 -31.33 65.30
CA GLU A 687 42.02 -30.77 63.95
C GLU A 687 43.18 -29.78 63.85
N PRO A 688 44.03 -29.87 62.81
CA PRO A 688 45.14 -28.94 62.64
C PRO A 688 44.65 -27.67 61.92
N GLU A 689 44.66 -26.54 62.63
CA GLU A 689 45.07 -25.20 62.16
C GLU A 689 44.49 -24.13 63.11
N ASP A 690 45.29 -23.73 64.09
CA ASP A 690 45.74 -22.33 64.23
C ASP A 690 46.69 -22.25 65.45
N ASN A 691 47.99 -22.17 65.17
CA ASN A 691 49.02 -21.84 66.14
C ASN A 691 48.98 -20.33 66.42
N GLU A 692 48.06 -19.86 67.25
CA GLU A 692 48.26 -18.62 68.03
C GLU A 692 47.70 -18.81 69.45
N GLU A 693 48.60 -18.87 70.42
CA GLU A 693 48.32 -18.88 71.85
C GLU A 693 47.73 -17.53 72.28
N ASP A 694 46.40 -17.45 72.34
CA ASP A 694 45.68 -16.57 73.28
C ASP A 694 44.81 -17.47 74.18
N GLU A 695 45.08 -17.52 75.48
CA GLU A 695 44.23 -18.22 76.46
C GLU A 695 42.82 -17.59 76.45
N LEU A 696 41.91 -18.15 75.63
CA LEU A 696 40.52 -17.74 75.56
C LEU A 696 39.87 -17.81 76.95
N ASN A 697 39.22 -16.72 77.38
CA ASN A 697 38.45 -16.70 78.62
C ASN A 697 37.32 -17.75 78.57
N ALA A 698 36.88 -18.25 79.74
CA ALA A 698 35.84 -19.27 79.84
C ALA A 698 34.55 -18.93 79.03
N GLU A 699 34.17 -17.65 78.99
CA GLU A 699 33.02 -17.16 78.23
C GLU A 699 33.24 -17.19 76.69
N GLN A 700 34.47 -17.00 76.22
CA GLN A 700 34.81 -17.11 74.79
C GLN A 700 34.90 -18.57 74.33
N LYS A 701 35.39 -19.47 75.19
CA LYS A 701 35.38 -20.92 74.94
C LYS A 701 33.95 -21.44 74.79
N GLN A 702 33.03 -21.00 75.66
CA GLN A 702 31.62 -21.39 75.60
C GLN A 702 30.94 -20.93 74.29
N LYS A 703 31.11 -19.66 73.88
CA LYS A 703 30.56 -19.16 72.61
C LYS A 703 31.16 -19.85 71.37
N ARG A 704 32.45 -20.19 71.43
CA ARG A 704 33.13 -20.97 70.38
C ARG A 704 32.49 -22.37 70.28
N GLU A 705 32.26 -23.04 71.40
CA GLU A 705 31.60 -24.35 71.43
C GLU A 705 30.16 -24.29 70.91
N GLU A 706 29.35 -23.32 71.33
CA GLU A 706 27.99 -23.10 70.82
C GLU A 706 27.97 -22.89 69.29
N SER A 707 28.89 -22.07 68.76
CA SER A 707 29.02 -21.85 67.32
C SER A 707 29.44 -23.11 66.55
N LEU A 708 30.30 -23.94 67.14
CA LEU A 708 30.72 -25.22 66.56
C LEU A 708 29.58 -26.24 66.57
N ARG A 709 28.75 -26.26 67.62
CA ARG A 709 27.55 -27.11 67.68
C ARG A 709 26.55 -26.75 66.60
N LEU A 710 26.24 -25.45 66.45
CA LEU A 710 25.36 -24.97 65.39
C LEU A 710 25.88 -25.35 64.00
N LEU A 711 27.19 -25.14 63.75
CA LEU A 711 27.82 -25.49 62.48
C LEU A 711 27.74 -27.00 62.19
N ARG A 712 27.93 -27.86 63.20
CA ARG A 712 27.81 -29.33 63.04
C ARG A 712 26.38 -29.75 62.71
N VAL A 713 25.37 -29.13 63.33
CA VAL A 713 23.95 -29.40 62.99
C VAL A 713 23.62 -28.94 61.58
N GLN A 714 24.08 -27.76 61.17
CA GLN A 714 23.91 -27.28 59.79
C GLN A 714 24.57 -28.20 58.76
N ARG A 715 25.78 -28.70 59.05
CA ARG A 715 26.45 -29.71 58.21
C ARG A 715 25.65 -31.01 58.14
N ALA A 716 25.06 -31.46 59.26
CA ALA A 716 24.22 -32.65 59.29
C ALA A 716 22.95 -32.49 58.44
N ILE A 717 22.31 -31.31 58.40
CA ILE A 717 21.15 -31.06 57.52
C ILE A 717 21.56 -31.21 56.05
N VAL A 718 22.65 -30.56 55.64
CA VAL A 718 23.14 -30.64 54.25
C VAL A 718 23.53 -32.08 53.89
N GLN A 719 24.20 -32.79 54.80
CA GLN A 719 24.60 -34.17 54.60
C GLN A 719 23.40 -35.12 54.51
N SER A 720 22.38 -34.95 55.36
CA SER A 720 21.14 -35.73 55.32
C SER A 720 20.42 -35.56 53.97
N GLN A 721 20.25 -34.32 53.49
CA GLN A 721 19.63 -34.04 52.21
C GLN A 721 20.41 -34.64 51.03
N LYS A 722 21.75 -34.54 51.06
CA LYS A 722 22.63 -35.17 50.07
C LYS A 722 22.45 -36.68 50.07
N SER A 723 22.60 -37.32 51.23
CA SER A 723 22.48 -38.78 51.38
C SER A 723 21.09 -39.29 50.99
N ASN A 724 20.03 -38.52 51.22
CA ASN A 724 18.68 -38.83 50.76
C ASN A 724 18.59 -38.87 49.23
N GLN A 725 19.02 -37.81 48.55
CA GLN A 725 18.98 -37.74 47.09
C GLN A 725 19.82 -38.85 46.44
N GLU A 726 21.00 -39.12 46.99
CA GLU A 726 21.87 -40.19 46.50
C GLU A 726 21.26 -41.58 46.75
N SER A 727 20.66 -41.83 47.92
CA SER A 727 19.97 -43.08 48.24
C SER A 727 18.76 -43.32 47.34
N LEU A 728 17.96 -42.28 47.06
CA LEU A 728 16.85 -42.35 46.13
C LEU A 728 17.34 -42.65 44.70
N GLY A 729 18.45 -42.04 44.29
CA GLY A 729 19.10 -42.34 43.02
C GLY A 729 19.50 -43.80 42.89
N VAL A 730 20.12 -44.37 43.94
CA VAL A 730 20.46 -45.80 44.01
C VAL A 730 19.21 -46.69 43.91
N ALA A 731 18.13 -46.33 44.61
CA ALA A 731 16.86 -47.06 44.54
C ALA A 731 16.29 -47.10 43.11
N VAL A 732 16.30 -45.96 42.41
CA VAL A 732 15.86 -45.86 41.02
C VAL A 732 16.75 -46.70 40.10
N SER A 733 18.07 -46.72 40.32
CA SER A 733 18.98 -47.55 39.52
C SER A 733 18.77 -49.05 39.72
N PHE A 734 18.48 -49.51 40.94
CA PHE A 734 18.13 -50.92 41.17
C PHE A 734 16.81 -51.32 40.50
N GLU A 735 15.82 -50.43 40.53
CA GLU A 735 14.56 -50.64 39.81
C GLU A 735 14.78 -50.67 38.29
N ASP A 736 15.70 -49.87 37.77
CA ASP A 736 16.09 -49.90 36.35
C ASP A 736 16.73 -51.24 35.97
N ILE A 737 17.64 -51.80 36.78
CA ILE A 737 18.21 -53.14 36.58
C ILE A 737 17.09 -54.20 36.53
N ARG A 738 16.10 -54.10 37.44
CA ARG A 738 14.96 -55.01 37.46
C ARG A 738 14.14 -54.91 36.17
N LEU A 739 13.87 -53.70 35.70
CA LEU A 739 13.18 -53.48 34.43
C LEU A 739 13.98 -54.02 33.24
N GLN A 740 15.30 -53.85 33.22
CA GLN A 740 16.17 -54.42 32.20
C GLN A 740 16.10 -55.96 32.18
N LEU A 741 16.04 -56.63 33.33
CA LEU A 741 15.84 -58.09 33.39
C LEU A 741 14.47 -58.53 32.81
N ILE A 742 13.41 -57.77 33.07
CA ILE A 742 12.06 -58.06 32.58
C ILE A 742 11.98 -57.83 31.07
N ASN A 743 12.41 -56.66 30.61
CA ASN A 743 12.36 -56.25 29.22
C ASN A 743 13.22 -57.15 28.33
N ASN A 744 14.38 -57.60 28.81
CA ASN A 744 15.24 -58.55 28.09
C ASN A 744 14.81 -60.02 28.21
N ARG A 745 13.69 -60.31 28.89
CA ARG A 745 13.14 -61.67 29.09
C ARG A 745 14.12 -62.66 29.71
N VAL A 746 15.03 -62.17 30.55
CA VAL A 746 15.95 -63.04 31.30
C VAL A 746 15.19 -63.53 32.54
N ASP A 747 15.07 -64.85 32.68
CA ASP A 747 14.20 -65.46 33.68
C ASP A 747 14.95 -65.75 34.98
N THR A 748 14.73 -64.90 35.98
CA THR A 748 15.19 -65.05 37.37
C THR A 748 14.18 -64.41 38.31
N GLN A 749 13.04 -65.08 38.52
CA GLN A 749 11.94 -64.53 39.32
C GLN A 749 12.39 -64.12 40.74
N ASP A 750 13.16 -64.98 41.42
CA ASP A 750 13.70 -64.70 42.75
C ASP A 750 14.58 -63.42 42.77
N ARG A 751 15.36 -63.19 41.70
CA ARG A 751 16.21 -61.99 41.57
C ARG A 751 15.37 -60.73 41.34
N LYS A 752 14.34 -60.82 40.50
CA LYS A 752 13.41 -59.70 40.23
C LYS A 752 12.67 -59.29 41.50
N ASP A 753 12.19 -60.26 42.26
CA ASP A 753 11.44 -60.03 43.50
C ASP A 753 12.38 -59.46 44.59
N ARG A 754 13.62 -59.97 44.71
CA ARG A 754 14.65 -59.38 45.59
C ARG A 754 14.93 -57.91 45.28
N LEU A 755 15.26 -57.61 44.01
CA LEU A 755 15.60 -56.25 43.59
C LEU A 755 14.48 -55.25 43.91
N LYS A 756 13.23 -55.68 43.79
CA LYS A 756 12.06 -54.86 44.11
C LYS A 756 11.80 -54.79 45.61
N GLU A 757 11.43 -55.91 46.22
CA GLU A 757 10.81 -55.97 47.54
C GLU A 757 11.82 -55.83 48.68
N LEU A 758 13.06 -56.30 48.47
CA LEU A 758 14.09 -56.32 49.51
C LEU A 758 15.12 -55.19 49.39
N ILE A 759 15.21 -54.55 48.22
CA ILE A 759 16.21 -53.50 47.93
C ILE A 759 15.54 -52.18 47.54
N ALA A 760 14.94 -52.09 46.35
CA ALA A 760 14.48 -50.82 45.79
C ALA A 760 13.31 -50.19 46.58
N ASP A 761 12.27 -50.96 46.91
CA ASP A 761 11.11 -50.46 47.65
C ASP A 761 11.50 -50.00 49.09
N PRO A 762 12.28 -50.78 49.88
CA PRO A 762 12.81 -50.33 51.16
C PRO A 762 13.69 -49.07 51.06
N LEU A 763 14.61 -48.99 50.08
CA LEU A 763 15.43 -47.79 49.88
C LEU A 763 14.59 -46.56 49.58
N LYS A 764 13.57 -46.72 48.74
CA LYS A 764 12.63 -45.66 48.41
C LYS A 764 11.85 -45.23 49.65
N HIS A 765 11.46 -46.17 50.51
CA HIS A 765 10.81 -45.85 51.78
C HIS A 765 11.71 -45.03 52.70
N VAL A 766 12.96 -45.46 52.93
CA VAL A 766 13.96 -44.70 53.72
C VAL A 766 14.12 -43.28 53.18
N SER A 767 14.21 -43.13 51.85
CA SER A 767 14.40 -41.85 51.17
C SER A 767 13.17 -40.92 51.22
N THR A 768 11.96 -41.49 51.16
CA THR A 768 10.72 -40.70 51.07
C THR A 768 10.04 -40.45 52.42
N VAL A 769 10.41 -41.21 53.46
CA VAL A 769 9.78 -41.15 54.78
C VAL A 769 10.80 -40.82 55.87
N GLU A 770 11.85 -41.64 56.01
CA GLU A 770 12.75 -41.58 57.18
C GLU A 770 13.74 -40.40 57.12
N PHE A 771 14.36 -40.15 55.96
CA PHE A 771 15.24 -38.99 55.76
C PHE A 771 14.52 -37.64 55.91
N PRO A 772 13.34 -37.42 55.31
CA PRO A 772 12.56 -36.21 55.55
C PRO A 772 12.21 -35.99 57.03
N ASP A 773 11.90 -37.04 57.78
CA ASP A 773 11.65 -36.94 59.23
C ASP A 773 12.93 -36.60 60.01
N LEU A 774 14.10 -37.08 59.58
CA LEU A 774 15.39 -36.65 60.12
C LEU A 774 15.64 -35.16 59.86
N ASP A 775 15.40 -34.69 58.63
CA ASP A 775 15.57 -33.29 58.24
C ASP A 775 14.69 -32.37 59.10
N ASP A 776 13.42 -32.73 59.29
CA ASP A 776 12.48 -31.98 60.15
C ASP A 776 12.95 -31.92 61.62
N LYS A 777 13.50 -33.03 62.15
CA LYS A 777 14.06 -33.10 63.50
C LYS A 777 15.35 -32.27 63.63
N LEU A 778 16.22 -32.29 62.62
CA LEU A 778 17.45 -31.49 62.59
C LEU A 778 17.16 -29.99 62.49
N LEU A 779 16.19 -29.58 61.67
CA LEU A 779 15.74 -28.18 61.59
C LEU A 779 15.11 -27.70 62.89
N THR A 780 14.38 -28.58 63.58
CA THR A 780 13.85 -28.29 64.91
C THR A 780 14.97 -28.12 65.93
N TYR A 781 16.02 -28.95 65.83
CA TYR A 781 17.19 -28.86 66.70
C TYR A 781 17.99 -27.58 66.45
N GLU A 782 18.24 -27.20 65.19
CA GLU A 782 18.90 -25.94 64.81
C GLU A 782 18.20 -24.72 65.44
N LYS A 783 16.87 -24.62 65.29
CA LYS A 783 16.08 -23.52 65.88
C LYS A 783 16.19 -23.45 67.40
N SER A 784 16.34 -24.59 68.08
CA SER A 784 16.51 -24.62 69.54
C SER A 784 17.89 -24.11 69.98
N LEU A 785 18.92 -24.32 69.16
CA LEU A 785 20.26 -23.78 69.39
C LEU A 785 20.34 -22.27 69.14
N GLU A 786 19.56 -21.73 68.21
CA GLU A 786 19.50 -20.27 67.95
C GLU A 786 18.76 -19.46 69.04
N THR A 787 17.91 -20.12 69.84
CA THR A 787 17.05 -19.47 70.84
C THR A 787 17.58 -19.59 72.28
N ASP A 788 18.85 -19.99 72.47
CA ASP A 788 19.51 -20.28 73.76
C ASP A 788 18.74 -21.27 74.67
N ASN A 789 17.86 -22.08 74.08
CA ASN A 789 17.11 -23.11 74.77
C ASN A 789 17.78 -24.46 74.47
N GLU A 790 18.90 -24.74 75.16
CA GLU A 790 19.61 -26.03 75.06
C GLU A 790 18.66 -27.20 75.39
N SER A 791 18.03 -27.77 74.36
CA SER A 791 17.11 -28.90 74.50
C SER A 791 17.81 -30.17 74.03
N GLY A 792 18.49 -30.85 74.95
CA GLY A 792 19.05 -32.19 74.70
C GLY A 792 18.01 -33.21 74.20
N ASP A 793 16.71 -32.94 74.40
CA ASP A 793 15.60 -33.74 73.85
C ASP A 793 15.47 -33.63 72.32
N ALA A 794 15.70 -32.45 71.73
CA ALA A 794 15.67 -32.27 70.28
C ALA A 794 16.86 -32.98 69.61
N ALA A 795 18.05 -32.86 70.20
CA ALA A 795 19.25 -33.57 69.78
C ALA A 795 19.08 -35.10 69.86
N ALA A 796 18.54 -35.61 70.97
CA ALA A 796 18.28 -37.03 71.17
C ALA A 796 17.27 -37.59 70.15
N LYS A 797 16.23 -36.82 69.79
CA LYS A 797 15.25 -37.22 68.76
C LYS A 797 15.88 -37.29 67.37
N ALA A 798 16.72 -36.32 66.99
CA ALA A 798 17.44 -36.35 65.72
C ALA A 798 18.42 -37.54 65.67
N LEU A 799 19.15 -37.79 66.75
CA LEU A 799 20.06 -38.93 66.83
C LEU A 799 19.33 -40.29 66.76
N THR A 800 18.20 -40.41 67.46
CA THR A 800 17.37 -41.63 67.41
C THR A 800 16.84 -41.88 65.99
N GLN A 801 16.48 -40.83 65.26
CA GLN A 801 16.04 -40.96 63.87
C GLN A 801 17.19 -41.37 62.94
N ALA A 802 18.39 -40.82 63.14
CA ALA A 802 19.58 -41.25 62.41
C ALA A 802 19.90 -42.73 62.68
N ASP A 803 19.72 -43.21 63.92
CA ASP A 803 19.87 -44.62 64.27
C ASP A 803 18.83 -45.51 63.55
N VAL A 804 17.57 -45.07 63.45
CA VAL A 804 16.52 -45.77 62.70
C VAL A 804 16.90 -45.90 61.22
N ILE A 805 17.35 -44.81 60.60
CA ILE A 805 17.80 -44.81 59.20
C ILE A 805 18.97 -45.79 59.03
N LEU A 806 19.98 -45.75 59.90
CA LEU A 806 21.13 -46.64 59.81
C LEU A 806 20.73 -48.12 59.97
N VAL A 807 19.80 -48.45 60.86
CA VAL A 807 19.31 -49.83 61.01
C VAL A 807 18.63 -50.32 59.73
N GLN A 808 17.74 -49.50 59.16
CA GLN A 808 17.07 -49.84 57.91
C GLN A 808 18.06 -49.93 56.74
N MET A 809 19.01 -49.00 56.66
CA MET A 809 20.02 -48.98 55.61
C MET A 809 20.97 -50.19 55.67
N ASN A 810 21.36 -50.63 56.88
CA ASN A 810 22.16 -51.84 57.06
C ASN A 810 21.37 -53.11 56.69
N ALA A 811 20.09 -53.20 57.08
CA ALA A 811 19.25 -54.34 56.69
C ALA A 811 19.12 -54.46 55.17
N ILE A 812 19.06 -53.32 54.47
CA ILE A 812 19.08 -53.29 53.00
C ILE A 812 20.43 -53.75 52.45
N LEU A 813 21.55 -53.29 53.03
CA LEU A 813 22.89 -53.73 52.63
C LEU A 813 23.07 -55.24 52.83
N ASP A 814 22.56 -55.80 53.93
CA ASP A 814 22.57 -57.24 54.19
C ASP A 814 21.83 -58.03 53.10
N ASN A 815 20.67 -57.53 52.65
CA ASN A 815 19.93 -58.12 51.53
C ASN A 815 20.69 -58.06 50.20
N MET A 816 21.62 -57.11 50.03
CA MET A 816 22.54 -57.07 48.87
C MET A 816 23.68 -58.09 49.01
N LEU A 817 24.11 -58.40 50.23
CA LEU A 817 25.25 -59.29 50.56
C LEU A 817 24.90 -60.78 50.53
N GLU A 818 23.72 -61.19 51.02
CA GLU A 818 23.38 -62.59 51.32
C GLU A 818 23.50 -63.56 50.12
N LEU A 819 23.55 -63.07 48.88
CA LEU A 819 23.66 -63.91 47.68
C LEU A 819 24.89 -63.60 46.80
N GLU A 820 25.75 -62.64 47.17
CA GLU A 820 27.06 -62.43 46.54
C GLU A 820 27.91 -63.70 46.67
N THR A 821 27.94 -64.28 47.87
CA THR A 821 28.68 -65.53 48.14
C THR A 821 28.20 -66.74 47.34
N TYR A 822 26.96 -66.72 46.83
CA TYR A 822 26.44 -67.78 45.95
C TYR A 822 26.79 -67.51 44.49
N ASN A 823 26.68 -66.26 44.04
CA ASN A 823 26.98 -65.88 42.66
C ASN A 823 28.49 -65.82 42.39
N GLU A 824 29.32 -65.34 43.32
CA GLU A 824 30.78 -65.47 43.26
C GLU A 824 31.19 -66.95 43.13
N LEU A 825 30.49 -67.85 43.83
CA LEU A 825 30.75 -69.29 43.73
C LEU A 825 30.37 -69.83 42.35
N ILE A 826 29.29 -69.33 41.75
CA ILE A 826 28.86 -69.69 40.40
C ILE A 826 29.82 -69.13 39.35
N ASP A 827 30.26 -67.88 39.44
CA ASP A 827 31.20 -67.30 38.49
C ASP A 827 32.57 -67.96 38.60
N LEU A 828 33.02 -68.30 39.81
CA LEU A 828 34.23 -69.08 40.02
C LEU A 828 34.11 -70.50 39.43
N ILE A 829 32.92 -71.10 39.42
CA ILE A 829 32.65 -72.36 38.68
C ILE A 829 32.62 -72.11 37.17
N ARG A 830 32.07 -70.98 36.71
CA ARG A 830 31.92 -70.64 35.30
C ARG A 830 33.27 -70.37 34.64
N ASP A 831 34.13 -69.58 35.29
CA ASP A 831 35.53 -69.36 34.90
C ASP A 831 36.30 -70.68 34.82
N LEU A 832 36.09 -71.57 35.79
CA LEU A 832 36.72 -72.90 35.81
C LEU A 832 36.23 -73.77 34.63
N ILE A 833 34.98 -73.63 34.20
CA ILE A 833 34.45 -74.30 32.99
C ILE A 833 35.08 -73.72 31.72
N THR A 834 35.17 -72.40 31.60
CA THR A 834 35.78 -71.73 30.44
C THR A 834 37.26 -72.07 30.31
N ASP A 835 38.01 -72.05 31.41
CA ASP A 835 39.40 -72.50 31.48
C ASP A 835 39.53 -73.97 31.04
N GLN A 836 38.60 -74.83 31.46
CA GLN A 836 38.57 -76.25 31.08
C GLN A 836 38.31 -76.43 29.58
N GLU A 837 37.43 -75.63 28.98
CA GLU A 837 37.14 -75.63 27.54
C GLU A 837 38.34 -75.15 26.73
N GLU A 838 38.99 -74.06 27.15
CA GLU A 838 40.19 -73.53 26.50
C GLU A 838 41.36 -74.53 26.56
N ILE A 839 41.56 -75.19 27.71
CA ILE A 839 42.54 -76.28 27.85
C ILE A 839 42.19 -77.45 26.94
N ASN A 840 40.91 -77.83 26.82
CA ASN A 840 40.47 -78.90 25.93
C ASN A 840 40.73 -78.59 24.45
N GLU A 841 40.43 -77.37 24.01
CA GLU A 841 40.73 -76.89 22.64
C GLU A 841 42.24 -76.91 22.39
N LYS A 842 43.05 -76.32 23.30
CA LYS A 842 44.53 -76.37 23.22
C LYS A 842 45.05 -77.81 23.14
N THR A 843 44.45 -78.74 23.89
CA THR A 843 44.84 -80.16 23.90
C THR A 843 44.44 -80.88 22.61
N LYS A 844 43.28 -80.56 22.02
CA LYS A 844 42.85 -81.08 20.70
C LYS A 844 43.79 -80.58 19.61
N ASP A 845 44.18 -79.32 19.65
CA ASP A 845 45.10 -78.72 18.68
C ASP A 845 46.51 -79.31 18.81
N GLU A 846 47.03 -79.47 20.02
CA GLU A 846 48.27 -80.22 20.30
C GLU A 846 48.21 -81.66 19.77
N ARG A 847 47.11 -82.39 20.03
CA ARG A 847 46.92 -83.76 19.50
C ARG A 847 46.85 -83.80 17.98
N LYS A 848 46.14 -82.86 17.34
CA LYS A 848 46.14 -82.73 15.87
C LYS A 848 47.55 -82.49 15.35
N LYS A 849 48.32 -81.61 16.02
CA LYS A 849 49.71 -81.28 15.67
C LYS A 849 50.63 -82.50 15.82
N GLN A 850 50.51 -83.28 16.89
CA GLN A 850 51.27 -84.51 17.11
C GLN A 850 50.91 -85.62 16.11
N VAL A 851 49.63 -85.77 15.75
CA VAL A 851 49.20 -86.72 14.71
C VAL A 851 49.74 -86.30 13.33
N LEU A 852 49.75 -85.01 13.03
CA LEU A 852 50.35 -84.46 11.81
C LEU A 852 51.88 -84.68 11.76
N ASP A 853 52.58 -84.60 12.89
CA ASP A 853 54.02 -84.88 12.98
C ASP A 853 54.36 -86.37 12.87
N LEU A 854 53.45 -87.28 13.29
CA LEU A 854 53.62 -88.74 13.10
C LEU A 854 53.30 -89.22 11.68
N LEU A 855 52.66 -88.38 10.85
CA LEU A 855 52.34 -88.65 9.45
C LEU A 855 53.37 -88.05 8.47
N LYS A 856 54.38 -87.32 8.97
CA LYS A 856 55.60 -86.94 8.24
C LYS A 856 56.70 -87.96 8.46
#